data_AF-A0AAN8RQU6-F1
#
_entry.id   AF-A0AAN8RQU6-F1
#
_cell.length_a   1.000
_cell.length_b   1.000
_cell.length_c   1.000
_cell.angle_alpha   90.00
_cell.angle_beta   90.00
_cell.angle_gamma   90.00
#
_symmetry.space_group_name_H-M   'P 1'
#
loop_
_entity.id
_entity.type
_entity.pdbx_description
1 polymer ?
#
loop_
_entity_poly.entity_id
_entity_poly.type
_entity_poly.pdbx_seq_one_letter_code
_entity_poly.pdbx_strand_id
1 'polypeptide(L)'
;MSVSTIKIYLNRALENIDSLYRVDQVEPDLLQAEQRLPNIAAEDAAPLIAQIADIRAKLENMVSPADARQLSAAQGKIRQARDFIETNHGNLNQSAKDHVEDLFQGAVQFLNQIADARKANKLKAPVLAEIDAIRAQYGTKGTPAPVYYPLPPFPPPAPKPTLSQNFSTAKNKVFWAKEYFNTPGRIDQTEPELTRAEELLQGDASHEADSLRAEIAALRDSLADIVMPSEEAYIRSAQRDVQSVRDYIDRQREFLDWGDTKLDLDRQLQRIIDEGLSKINHPRKADQLKAPILAEIALIRSQLNIVPPAPISQPPPGPAWAQALPQSWAQALPQSRPQVWPQSQIIPQVSPRADLNALSFDDQDRLNRARRSIGQARDNIESRRTEGVENLFFDATNILAPVSDAHKHHLITEIEQLRKELEDTRLAESTRIITGDLDRKLQSIEMDIEVPDRLRYSVISFKQRFDQEDVRRTLTSDAHRNYENRLASVLAAGNDHVKTEKLKRANPALQRLQDKLSTNPFTDLQQYEANRVDGELRSMKWQVEKEINELPEDDPDRLRIYEELKSTDAKFAAYSNEWAKSGIYDRVKQEWQMIRDEVQGWEQESLGPDTQILEDPETPMSRTRLAIQRVYYFLHRDVFVQRTRDENPGDFVIAAVDKEAEQLLEAVGNKLSSAYYDIIAAAEKIETPISDRWLQDKPGFLITNAQTTFENTKFCEPVLDRIRALDQRWKDELEALHQGRENLGEKLSVEAIQKWPSIVAAIPSIVSYFDPSSAKPGDAVHLKGVYNRAGWDFDGNQYGFSMRFNGVPLGGIYEPYINKALDHAAYQLKLAIDDHKEWDLVSIVLGPGSINQRTKRIIRRGMDTEEIEEWLPEGCLRLRIIALRAGPVVVGP
;
A
#
# COMPACT_ATOMS: atom_id res chain seq x y z
N MET A 1 -46.37 23.22 -12.80
CA MET A 1 -44.95 23.44 -12.42
C MET A 1 -44.46 24.69 -13.15
N SER A 2 -43.58 25.49 -12.57
CA SER A 2 -43.17 26.78 -13.13
C SER A 2 -41.88 26.68 -13.94
N VAL A 3 -41.79 27.49 -15.00
CA VAL A 3 -40.56 27.76 -15.78
C VAL A 3 -39.39 28.13 -14.87
N SER A 4 -39.65 28.76 -13.72
CA SER A 4 -38.62 29.10 -12.72
C SER A 4 -37.87 27.89 -12.17
N THR A 5 -38.55 26.76 -11.95
CA THR A 5 -37.89 25.54 -11.42
C THR A 5 -36.94 24.95 -12.45
N ILE A 6 -37.31 24.94 -13.75
CA ILE A 6 -36.43 24.47 -14.82
C ILE A 6 -35.20 25.38 -14.94
N LYS A 7 -35.40 26.71 -14.87
CA LYS A 7 -34.30 27.69 -14.89
C LYS A 7 -33.33 27.54 -13.71
N ILE A 8 -33.80 27.12 -12.53
CA ILE A 8 -32.91 26.83 -11.39
C ILE A 8 -31.93 25.71 -11.74
N TYR A 9 -32.40 24.60 -12.34
CA TYR A 9 -31.52 23.51 -12.75
C TYR A 9 -30.57 23.91 -13.88
N LEU A 10 -31.03 24.70 -14.86
CA LEU A 10 -30.16 25.21 -15.93
C LEU A 10 -29.10 26.17 -15.40
N ASN A 11 -29.43 27.03 -14.43
CA ASN A 11 -28.46 27.92 -13.80
C ASN A 11 -27.44 27.12 -12.97
N ARG A 12 -27.86 26.10 -12.21
CA ARG A 12 -26.92 25.21 -11.52
C ARG A 12 -26.02 24.46 -12.49
N ALA A 13 -26.57 23.97 -13.61
CA ALA A 13 -25.78 23.33 -14.67
C ALA A 13 -24.74 24.30 -15.24
N LEU A 14 -25.06 25.58 -15.43
CA LEU A 14 -24.11 26.62 -15.84
C LEU A 14 -23.08 26.95 -14.75
N GLU A 15 -23.48 27.06 -13.49
CA GLU A 15 -22.52 27.28 -12.39
C GLU A 15 -21.56 26.09 -12.24
N ASN A 16 -22.07 24.87 -12.41
CA ASN A 16 -21.31 23.63 -12.33
C ASN A 16 -20.41 23.43 -13.57
N ILE A 17 -20.79 23.92 -14.75
CA ILE A 17 -19.95 23.84 -15.95
C ILE A 17 -18.72 24.75 -15.86
N ASP A 18 -18.85 25.91 -15.21
CA ASP A 18 -17.74 26.83 -14.97
C ASP A 18 -16.85 26.38 -13.80
N SER A 19 -17.34 25.46 -12.97
CA SER A 19 -16.58 24.88 -11.85
C SER A 19 -15.73 23.69 -12.32
N LEU A 20 -14.41 23.83 -12.17
CA LEU A 20 -13.48 22.73 -12.45
C LEU A 20 -13.82 21.45 -11.69
N TYR A 21 -14.45 21.53 -10.51
CA TYR A 21 -14.68 20.37 -9.63
C TYR A 21 -16.07 19.74 -9.73
N ARG A 22 -17.01 20.36 -10.44
CA ARG A 22 -18.44 19.95 -10.43
C ARG A 22 -19.02 19.63 -11.80
N VAL A 23 -18.16 19.45 -12.80
CA VAL A 23 -18.56 19.12 -14.18
C VAL A 23 -19.41 17.85 -14.25
N ASP A 24 -19.23 16.92 -13.31
CA ASP A 24 -20.01 15.68 -13.16
C ASP A 24 -21.48 15.91 -12.75
N GLN A 25 -21.79 17.06 -12.13
CA GLN A 25 -23.14 17.41 -11.69
C GLN A 25 -23.98 18.08 -12.80
N VAL A 26 -23.35 18.49 -13.92
CA VAL A 26 -24.01 19.19 -15.02
C VAL A 26 -25.06 18.32 -15.71
N GLU A 27 -24.75 17.06 -16.06
CA GLU A 27 -25.71 16.18 -16.75
C GLU A 27 -26.91 15.80 -15.86
N PRO A 28 -26.75 15.44 -14.58
CA PRO A 28 -27.87 15.26 -13.67
C PRO A 28 -28.82 16.46 -13.62
N ASP A 29 -28.28 17.69 -13.52
CA ASP A 29 -29.09 18.91 -13.53
C ASP A 29 -29.84 19.11 -14.86
N LEU A 30 -29.20 18.83 -16.00
CA LEU A 30 -29.84 18.88 -17.32
C LEU A 30 -30.95 17.84 -17.48
N LEU A 31 -30.75 16.61 -17.00
CA LEU A 31 -31.78 15.57 -17.02
C LEU A 31 -32.99 15.96 -16.15
N GLN A 32 -32.75 16.56 -14.99
CA GLN A 32 -33.82 17.11 -14.14
C GLN A 32 -34.57 18.25 -14.85
N ALA A 33 -33.87 19.12 -15.57
CA ALA A 33 -34.49 20.16 -16.39
C ALA A 33 -35.36 19.54 -17.51
N GLU A 34 -34.84 18.54 -18.24
CA GLU A 34 -35.54 17.87 -19.34
C GLU A 34 -36.80 17.13 -18.90
N GLN A 35 -36.73 16.36 -17.81
CA GLN A 35 -37.89 15.63 -17.27
C GLN A 35 -39.08 16.54 -16.95
N ARG A 36 -38.83 17.84 -16.74
CA ARG A 36 -39.85 18.84 -16.40
C ARG A 36 -40.38 19.60 -17.61
N LEU A 37 -39.70 19.57 -18.75
CA LEU A 37 -40.13 20.25 -19.99
C LEU A 37 -41.54 19.87 -20.47
N PRO A 38 -42.01 18.60 -20.36
CA PRO A 38 -43.37 18.24 -20.79
C PRO A 38 -44.50 18.93 -20.00
N ASN A 39 -44.19 19.57 -18.86
CA ASN A 39 -45.18 20.16 -17.95
C ASN A 39 -45.38 21.68 -18.15
N ILE A 40 -44.79 22.27 -19.18
CA ILE A 40 -44.92 23.69 -19.55
C ILE A 40 -45.38 23.81 -21.02
N ALA A 41 -45.85 25.00 -21.42
CA ALA A 41 -46.25 25.24 -22.80
C ALA A 41 -45.07 25.07 -23.77
N ALA A 42 -45.35 24.57 -24.97
CA ALA A 42 -44.31 24.32 -25.99
C ALA A 42 -43.53 25.60 -26.36
N GLU A 43 -44.20 26.75 -26.33
CA GLU A 43 -43.63 28.08 -26.57
C GLU A 43 -42.55 28.44 -25.53
N ASP A 44 -42.79 28.11 -24.27
CA ASP A 44 -41.85 28.33 -23.16
C ASP A 44 -40.75 27.26 -23.09
N ALA A 45 -41.02 26.04 -23.59
CA ALA A 45 -40.07 24.93 -23.60
C ALA A 45 -38.98 25.09 -24.66
N ALA A 46 -39.31 25.65 -25.83
CA ALA A 46 -38.39 25.83 -26.95
C ALA A 46 -37.06 26.53 -26.59
N PRO A 47 -37.05 27.72 -25.93
CA PRO A 47 -35.79 28.36 -25.55
C PRO A 47 -34.99 27.56 -24.50
N LEU A 48 -35.65 26.80 -23.62
CA LEU A 48 -34.99 25.99 -22.61
C LEU A 48 -34.34 24.74 -23.23
N ILE A 49 -34.99 24.12 -24.23
CA ILE A 49 -34.42 23.02 -25.02
C ILE A 49 -33.15 23.49 -25.74
N ALA A 50 -33.19 24.67 -26.36
CA ALA A 50 -32.02 25.25 -27.01
C ALA A 50 -30.88 25.50 -26.00
N GLN A 51 -31.21 25.98 -24.80
CA GLN A 51 -30.22 26.19 -23.74
C GLN A 51 -29.61 24.87 -23.22
N ILE A 52 -30.41 23.81 -23.06
CA ILE A 52 -29.92 22.47 -22.70
C ILE A 52 -28.96 21.93 -23.76
N ALA A 53 -29.30 22.09 -25.04
CA ALA A 53 -28.43 21.69 -26.15
C ALA A 53 -27.10 22.46 -26.12
N ASP A 54 -27.12 23.76 -25.85
CA ASP A 54 -25.92 24.60 -25.78
C ASP A 54 -25.02 24.22 -24.60
N ILE A 55 -25.59 23.92 -23.43
CA ILE A 55 -24.85 23.43 -22.26
C ILE A 55 -24.24 22.05 -22.54
N ARG A 56 -24.96 21.12 -23.20
CA ARG A 56 -24.41 19.81 -23.58
C ARG A 56 -23.26 19.93 -24.58
N ALA A 57 -23.36 20.85 -25.55
CA ALA A 57 -22.29 21.11 -26.51
C ALA A 57 -21.01 21.63 -25.82
N LYS A 58 -21.16 22.49 -24.80
CA LYS A 58 -20.02 22.92 -23.95
C LYS A 58 -19.47 21.75 -23.13
N LEU A 59 -20.34 20.94 -22.54
CA LEU A 59 -19.97 19.79 -21.73
C LEU A 59 -19.18 18.75 -22.54
N GLU A 60 -19.48 18.56 -23.82
CA GLU A 60 -18.80 17.62 -24.71
C GLU A 60 -17.29 17.88 -24.85
N ASN A 61 -16.86 19.13 -24.67
CA ASN A 61 -15.45 19.54 -24.76
C ASN A 61 -14.73 19.59 -23.40
N MET A 62 -15.43 19.38 -22.29
CA MET A 62 -14.85 19.40 -20.96
C MET A 62 -14.51 17.99 -20.46
N VAL A 63 -13.35 17.85 -19.83
CA VAL A 63 -12.93 16.62 -19.16
C VAL A 63 -13.18 16.77 -17.67
N SER A 64 -13.88 15.83 -17.05
CA SER A 64 -14.09 15.87 -15.60
C SER A 64 -12.75 15.71 -14.86
N PRO A 65 -12.57 16.23 -13.63
CA PRO A 65 -11.34 16.00 -12.87
C PRO A 65 -11.03 14.54 -12.60
N ALA A 66 -12.06 13.71 -12.45
CA ALA A 66 -11.87 12.27 -12.31
C ALA A 66 -11.25 11.69 -13.59
N ASP A 67 -11.84 11.96 -14.76
CA ASP A 67 -11.33 11.46 -16.04
C ASP A 67 -9.97 12.08 -16.40
N ALA A 68 -9.73 13.34 -16.04
CA ALA A 68 -8.44 14.02 -16.22
C ALA A 68 -7.33 13.38 -15.38
N ARG A 69 -7.65 12.95 -14.14
CA ARG A 69 -6.73 12.17 -13.30
C ARG A 69 -6.42 10.82 -13.92
N GLN A 70 -7.42 10.11 -14.45
CA GLN A 70 -7.22 8.84 -15.14
C GLN A 70 -6.36 8.99 -16.40
N LEU A 71 -6.61 10.03 -17.20
CA LEU A 71 -5.82 10.35 -18.38
C LEU A 71 -4.37 10.69 -18.02
N SER A 72 -4.16 11.50 -16.96
CA SER A 72 -2.83 11.85 -16.47
C SER A 72 -2.07 10.64 -15.92
N ALA A 73 -2.75 9.73 -15.23
CA ALA A 73 -2.17 8.50 -14.72
C ALA A 73 -1.74 7.56 -15.87
N ALA A 74 -2.59 7.43 -16.90
CA ALA A 74 -2.25 6.67 -18.10
C ALA A 74 -1.03 7.26 -18.83
N GLN A 75 -0.99 8.59 -19.00
CA GLN A 75 0.16 9.29 -19.57
C GLN A 75 1.43 9.14 -18.72
N GLY A 76 1.30 9.11 -17.39
CA GLY A 76 2.40 8.84 -16.47
C GLY A 76 3.02 7.46 -16.70
N LYS A 77 2.20 6.43 -16.92
CA LYS A 77 2.65 5.07 -17.27
C LYS A 77 3.36 5.01 -18.63
N ILE A 78 2.84 5.73 -19.62
CA ILE A 78 3.49 5.86 -20.94
C ILE A 78 4.86 6.54 -20.82
N ARG A 79 4.99 7.58 -19.99
CA ARG A 79 6.27 8.24 -19.73
C ARG A 79 7.27 7.29 -19.06
N GLN A 80 6.85 6.55 -18.04
CA GLN A 80 7.69 5.52 -17.41
C GLN A 80 8.18 4.49 -18.42
N ALA A 81 7.31 4.04 -19.32
CA ALA A 81 7.68 3.12 -20.39
C ALA A 81 8.75 3.73 -21.33
N ARG A 82 8.59 4.99 -21.75
CA ARG A 82 9.59 5.70 -22.57
C ARG A 82 10.93 5.85 -21.87
N ASP A 83 10.92 6.33 -20.63
CA ASP A 83 12.15 6.54 -19.84
C ASP A 83 12.90 5.21 -19.67
N PHE A 84 12.17 4.11 -19.45
CA PHE A 84 12.74 2.77 -19.37
C PHE A 84 13.35 2.31 -20.70
N ILE A 85 12.67 2.53 -21.83
CA ILE A 85 13.19 2.23 -23.17
C ILE A 85 14.48 3.02 -23.45
N GLU A 86 14.49 4.31 -23.13
CA GLU A 86 15.62 5.21 -23.35
C GLU A 86 16.82 4.83 -22.48
N THR A 87 16.59 4.52 -21.20
CA THR A 87 17.64 4.07 -20.27
C THR A 87 18.31 2.77 -20.72
N ASN A 88 17.57 1.91 -21.42
CA ASN A 88 18.09 0.67 -22.02
C ASN A 88 18.58 0.85 -23.47
N HIS A 89 18.76 2.09 -23.93
CA HIS A 89 19.23 2.44 -25.28
C HIS A 89 18.43 1.77 -26.42
N GLY A 90 17.14 1.48 -26.21
CA GLY A 90 16.29 0.79 -27.17
C GLY A 90 16.57 -0.71 -27.36
N ASN A 91 17.60 -1.27 -26.71
CA ASN A 91 17.95 -2.69 -26.80
C ASN A 91 17.33 -3.47 -25.63
N LEU A 92 16.03 -3.70 -25.70
CA LEU A 92 15.30 -4.44 -24.68
C LEU A 92 15.44 -5.96 -24.88
N ASN A 93 15.87 -6.66 -23.84
CA ASN A 93 15.70 -8.12 -23.75
C ASN A 93 14.21 -8.47 -23.53
N GLN A 94 13.85 -9.76 -23.55
CA GLN A 94 12.44 -10.16 -23.43
C GLN A 94 11.80 -9.68 -22.12
N SER A 95 12.49 -9.86 -20.99
CA SER A 95 12.00 -9.40 -19.68
C SER A 95 11.76 -7.89 -19.63
N ALA A 96 12.63 -7.10 -20.26
CA ALA A 96 12.49 -5.66 -20.37
C ALA A 96 11.31 -5.26 -21.29
N LYS A 97 11.01 -6.04 -22.32
CA LYS A 97 9.81 -5.86 -23.16
C LYS A 97 8.53 -6.19 -22.40
N ASP A 98 8.54 -7.26 -21.62
CA ASP A 98 7.40 -7.66 -20.79
C ASP A 98 7.08 -6.56 -19.76
N HIS A 99 8.10 -5.98 -19.13
CA HIS A 99 7.92 -4.85 -18.21
C HIS A 99 7.31 -3.61 -18.87
N VAL A 100 7.74 -3.26 -20.10
CA VAL A 100 7.15 -2.16 -20.88
C VAL A 100 5.69 -2.46 -21.22
N GLU A 101 5.36 -3.70 -21.54
CA GLU A 101 3.99 -4.12 -21.83
C GLU A 101 3.09 -4.07 -20.58
N ASP A 102 3.59 -4.44 -19.41
CA ASP A 102 2.88 -4.28 -18.13
C ASP A 102 2.55 -2.80 -17.85
N LEU A 103 3.47 -1.88 -18.15
CA LEU A 103 3.21 -0.45 -18.03
C LEU A 103 2.11 0.02 -18.99
N PHE A 104 2.07 -0.50 -20.22
CA PHE A 104 0.99 -0.22 -21.17
C PHE A 104 -0.35 -0.80 -20.72
N GLN A 105 -0.39 -2.02 -20.18
CA GLN A 105 -1.60 -2.59 -19.61
C GLN A 105 -2.12 -1.73 -18.45
N GLY A 106 -1.24 -1.24 -17.57
CA GLY A 106 -1.59 -0.29 -16.53
C GLY A 106 -2.18 1.01 -17.07
N ALA A 107 -1.61 1.56 -18.16
CA ALA A 107 -2.18 2.73 -18.83
C ALA A 107 -3.60 2.46 -19.38
N VAL A 108 -3.80 1.30 -20.02
CA VAL A 108 -5.11 0.88 -20.55
C VAL A 108 -6.14 0.68 -19.43
N GLN A 109 -5.73 0.17 -18.26
CA GLN A 109 -6.61 0.03 -17.10
C GLN A 109 -7.13 1.39 -16.62
N PHE A 110 -6.26 2.39 -16.46
CA PHE A 110 -6.70 3.75 -16.08
C PHE A 110 -7.64 4.36 -17.13
N LEU A 111 -7.31 4.19 -18.41
CA LEU A 111 -8.20 4.61 -19.50
C LEU A 111 -9.59 3.96 -19.39
N ASN A 112 -9.67 2.67 -19.03
CA ASN A 112 -10.94 1.97 -18.86
C ASN A 112 -11.77 2.43 -17.65
N GLN A 113 -11.19 3.20 -16.73
CA GLN A 113 -11.88 3.80 -15.60
C GLN A 113 -12.49 5.19 -15.90
N ILE A 114 -12.34 5.71 -17.13
CA ILE A 114 -13.02 6.95 -17.56
C ILE A 114 -14.54 6.72 -17.51
N ALA A 115 -15.23 7.46 -16.64
CA ALA A 115 -16.62 7.22 -16.29
C ALA A 115 -17.60 7.73 -17.37
N ASP A 116 -17.25 8.82 -18.05
CA ASP A 116 -18.07 9.38 -19.12
C ASP A 116 -17.94 8.55 -20.41
N ALA A 117 -18.81 7.54 -20.56
CA ALA A 117 -18.83 6.63 -21.70
C ALA A 117 -18.95 7.36 -23.06
N ARG A 118 -19.55 8.56 -23.08
CA ARG A 118 -19.70 9.38 -24.31
C ARG A 118 -18.35 9.90 -24.79
N LYS A 119 -17.45 10.23 -23.86
CA LYS A 119 -16.13 10.81 -24.14
C LYS A 119 -15.01 9.79 -24.10
N ALA A 120 -15.23 8.64 -23.47
CA ALA A 120 -14.24 7.59 -23.32
C ALA A 120 -13.50 7.29 -24.63
N ASN A 121 -14.22 7.08 -25.74
CA ASN A 121 -13.57 6.78 -27.03
C ASN A 121 -12.71 7.95 -27.55
N LYS A 122 -13.17 9.19 -27.42
CA LYS A 122 -12.46 10.40 -27.88
C LYS A 122 -11.20 10.66 -27.06
N LEU A 123 -11.25 10.43 -25.74
CA LEU A 123 -10.12 10.63 -24.83
C LEU A 123 -9.11 9.46 -24.88
N LYS A 124 -9.57 8.23 -25.06
CA LYS A 124 -8.73 7.02 -25.17
C LYS A 124 -7.92 6.99 -26.47
N ALA A 125 -8.55 7.34 -27.59
CA ALA A 125 -7.97 7.21 -28.92
C ALA A 125 -6.53 7.76 -29.06
N PRO A 126 -6.22 9.01 -28.65
CA PRO A 126 -4.86 9.55 -28.79
C PRO A 126 -3.84 8.80 -27.93
N VAL A 127 -4.21 8.38 -26.72
CA VAL A 127 -3.32 7.67 -25.80
C VAL A 127 -3.05 6.24 -26.28
N LEU A 128 -4.06 5.55 -26.81
CA LEU A 128 -3.90 4.23 -27.42
C LEU A 128 -3.03 4.30 -28.68
N ALA A 129 -3.22 5.32 -29.53
CA ALA A 129 -2.38 5.55 -30.69
C ALA A 129 -0.91 5.83 -30.31
N GLU A 130 -0.68 6.51 -29.19
CA GLU A 130 0.67 6.73 -28.65
C GLU A 130 1.32 5.44 -28.16
N ILE A 131 0.58 4.58 -27.45
CA ILE A 131 1.05 3.24 -27.05
C ILE A 131 1.44 2.43 -28.30
N ASP A 132 0.59 2.38 -29.32
CA ASP A 132 0.86 1.64 -30.55
C ASP A 132 2.05 2.20 -31.31
N ALA A 133 2.24 3.52 -31.33
CA ALA A 133 3.42 4.15 -31.90
C ALA A 133 4.70 3.76 -31.16
N ILE A 134 4.68 3.69 -29.82
CA ILE A 134 5.86 3.27 -29.04
C ILE A 134 6.14 1.78 -29.26
N ARG A 135 5.11 0.91 -29.27
CA ARG A 135 5.24 -0.52 -29.62
C ARG A 135 5.91 -0.71 -30.98
N ALA A 136 5.54 0.12 -31.97
CA ALA A 136 6.15 0.08 -33.30
C ALA A 136 7.64 0.51 -33.31
N GLN A 137 8.08 1.36 -32.37
CA GLN A 137 9.45 1.86 -32.30
C GLN A 137 10.44 0.82 -31.76
N TYR A 138 10.07 0.02 -30.76
CA TYR A 138 10.97 -1.01 -30.18
C TYR A 138 10.70 -2.43 -30.70
N GLY A 139 9.72 -2.60 -31.59
CA GLY A 139 9.38 -3.85 -32.27
C GLY A 139 9.45 -3.76 -33.80
N THR A 140 10.64 -3.91 -34.41
CA THR A 140 10.76 -3.96 -35.88
C THR A 140 10.32 -5.30 -36.48
N LYS A 141 9.39 -5.21 -37.45
CA LYS A 141 8.90 -6.20 -38.43
C LYS A 141 8.09 -7.37 -37.86
N GLY A 142 6.78 -7.16 -37.77
CA GLY A 142 5.80 -8.24 -37.65
C GLY A 142 5.95 -9.25 -38.79
N THR A 143 6.23 -10.49 -38.42
CA THR A 143 5.76 -11.66 -39.18
C THR A 143 4.23 -11.54 -39.27
N PRO A 144 3.61 -11.64 -40.46
CA PRO A 144 2.17 -11.56 -40.58
C PRO A 144 1.53 -12.66 -39.72
N ALA A 145 0.41 -12.31 -39.10
CA ALA A 145 -0.34 -13.20 -38.21
C ALA A 145 -0.47 -14.60 -38.84
N PRO A 146 -0.19 -15.68 -38.08
CA PRO A 146 -0.39 -17.03 -38.59
C PRO A 146 -1.84 -17.18 -39.02
N VAL A 147 -2.02 -17.57 -40.28
CA VAL A 147 -3.31 -17.95 -40.85
C VAL A 147 -3.90 -19.03 -39.94
N TYR A 148 -4.92 -18.64 -39.18
CA TYR A 148 -5.69 -19.55 -38.34
C TYR A 148 -6.43 -20.50 -39.28
N TYR A 149 -5.99 -21.76 -39.35
CA TYR A 149 -6.86 -22.83 -39.79
C TYR A 149 -8.03 -22.91 -38.78
N PRO A 150 -9.30 -22.92 -39.22
CA PRO A 150 -10.42 -23.04 -38.31
C PRO A 150 -10.31 -24.39 -37.58
N LEU A 151 -10.08 -24.32 -36.27
CA LEU A 151 -10.27 -25.44 -35.37
C LEU A 151 -11.74 -25.90 -35.49
N PRO A 152 -12.00 -27.22 -35.40
CA PRO A 152 -13.36 -27.74 -35.36
C PRO A 152 -14.14 -27.04 -34.23
N PRO A 153 -15.44 -26.74 -34.44
CA PRO A 153 -16.24 -25.96 -33.50
C PRO A 153 -16.17 -26.60 -32.12
N PHE A 154 -15.62 -25.85 -31.16
CA PHE A 154 -15.73 -26.21 -29.76
C PHE A 154 -17.23 -26.32 -29.42
N PRO A 155 -17.64 -27.35 -28.65
CA PRO A 155 -18.99 -27.40 -28.13
C PRO A 155 -19.28 -26.07 -27.40
N PRO A 156 -20.48 -25.50 -27.57
CA PRO A 156 -20.82 -24.24 -26.93
C PRO A 156 -20.48 -24.33 -25.44
N PRO A 157 -19.74 -23.35 -24.89
CA PRO A 157 -19.43 -23.35 -23.47
C PRO A 157 -20.74 -23.48 -22.70
N ALA A 158 -20.74 -24.34 -21.68
CA ALA A 158 -21.88 -24.51 -20.80
C ALA A 158 -22.39 -23.11 -20.37
N PRO A 159 -23.70 -22.85 -20.45
CA PRO A 159 -24.24 -21.54 -20.10
C PRO A 159 -23.75 -21.17 -18.70
N LYS A 160 -23.09 -20.00 -18.60
CA LYS A 160 -22.63 -19.48 -17.32
C LYS A 160 -23.85 -19.41 -16.38
N PRO A 161 -23.73 -19.92 -15.14
CA PRO A 161 -24.82 -19.84 -14.18
C PRO A 161 -25.25 -18.39 -14.03
N THR A 162 -26.52 -18.13 -14.31
CA THR A 162 -27.11 -16.79 -14.18
C THR A 162 -27.11 -16.37 -12.71
N LEU A 163 -26.66 -15.15 -12.44
CA LEU A 163 -26.77 -14.51 -11.14
C LEU A 163 -28.20 -14.61 -10.58
N SER A 164 -28.31 -14.98 -9.31
CA SER A 164 -29.58 -14.99 -8.58
C SER A 164 -30.18 -13.59 -8.53
N GLN A 165 -31.51 -13.51 -8.58
CA GLN A 165 -32.24 -12.25 -8.34
C GLN A 165 -31.91 -11.62 -6.97
N ASN A 166 -31.44 -12.44 -6.02
CA ASN A 166 -31.10 -12.02 -4.67
C ASN A 166 -29.66 -11.49 -4.52
N PHE A 167 -28.80 -11.60 -5.55
CA PHE A 167 -27.39 -11.21 -5.45
C PHE A 167 -27.21 -9.72 -5.11
N SER A 168 -28.01 -8.85 -5.72
CA SER A 168 -27.95 -7.40 -5.43
C SER A 168 -28.32 -7.08 -3.97
N THR A 169 -29.31 -7.79 -3.42
CA THR A 169 -29.72 -7.68 -2.02
C THR A 169 -28.63 -8.21 -1.09
N ALA A 170 -28.02 -9.36 -1.41
CA ALA A 170 -26.89 -9.91 -0.65
C ALA A 170 -25.71 -8.92 -0.61
N LYS A 171 -25.38 -8.28 -1.74
CA LYS A 171 -24.32 -7.27 -1.80
C LYS A 171 -24.63 -6.05 -0.92
N ASN A 172 -25.88 -5.60 -0.89
CA ASN A 172 -26.31 -4.52 0.00
C ASN A 172 -26.18 -4.91 1.49
N LYS A 173 -26.45 -6.17 1.83
CA LYS A 173 -26.25 -6.70 3.20
C LYS A 173 -24.78 -6.73 3.61
N VAL A 174 -23.87 -7.14 2.73
CA VAL A 174 -22.42 -7.06 2.97
C VAL A 174 -21.96 -5.60 3.14
N PHE A 175 -22.52 -4.66 2.36
CA PHE A 175 -22.24 -3.24 2.51
C PHE A 175 -22.60 -2.71 3.91
N TRP A 176 -23.82 -2.97 4.40
CA TRP A 176 -24.23 -2.54 5.74
C TRP A 176 -23.44 -3.22 6.86
N ALA A 177 -23.09 -4.51 6.69
CA ALA A 177 -22.21 -5.18 7.63
C ALA A 177 -20.85 -4.46 7.76
N LYS A 178 -20.26 -3.98 6.66
CA LYS A 178 -19.02 -3.17 6.70
C LYS A 178 -19.20 -1.83 7.39
N GLU A 179 -20.31 -1.13 7.15
CA GLU A 179 -20.62 0.13 7.82
C GLU A 179 -20.74 -0.07 9.34
N TYR A 180 -21.45 -1.11 9.77
CA TYR A 180 -21.60 -1.44 11.18
C TYR A 180 -20.29 -1.88 11.84
N PHE A 181 -19.48 -2.67 11.13
CA PHE A 181 -18.15 -3.07 11.59
C PHE A 181 -17.25 -1.86 11.88
N ASN A 182 -17.33 -0.80 11.06
CA ASN A 182 -16.53 0.41 11.21
C ASN A 182 -17.14 1.47 12.15
N THR A 183 -18.38 1.28 12.62
CA THR A 183 -19.08 2.25 13.47
C THR A 183 -19.00 1.86 14.95
N PRO A 184 -18.37 2.67 15.82
CA PRO A 184 -18.32 2.40 17.26
C PRO A 184 -19.72 2.19 17.86
N GLY A 185 -19.88 1.12 18.65
CA GLY A 185 -21.14 0.79 19.33
C GLY A 185 -22.21 0.10 18.46
N ARG A 186 -21.88 -0.30 17.22
CA ARG A 186 -22.80 -1.08 16.35
C ARG A 186 -22.22 -2.41 15.86
N ILE A 187 -21.09 -2.84 16.42
CA ILE A 187 -20.38 -4.05 15.97
C ILE A 187 -21.24 -5.32 16.08
N ASP A 188 -22.15 -5.36 17.05
CA ASP A 188 -23.15 -6.40 17.29
C ASP A 188 -24.16 -6.58 16.14
N GLN A 189 -24.31 -5.58 15.28
CA GLN A 189 -25.18 -5.61 14.10
C GLN A 189 -24.50 -6.19 12.85
N THR A 190 -23.18 -6.41 12.90
CA THR A 190 -22.39 -6.92 11.76
C THR A 190 -22.74 -8.36 11.40
N GLU A 191 -22.73 -9.28 12.39
CA GLU A 191 -22.98 -10.71 12.16
C GLU A 191 -24.40 -11.03 11.64
N PRO A 192 -25.47 -10.40 12.14
CA PRO A 192 -26.82 -10.58 11.59
C PRO A 192 -26.92 -10.21 10.10
N GLU A 193 -26.23 -9.16 9.65
CA GLU A 193 -26.27 -8.74 8.24
C GLU A 193 -25.42 -9.67 7.35
N LEU A 194 -24.26 -10.16 7.83
CA LEU A 194 -23.47 -11.17 7.13
C LEU A 194 -24.23 -12.49 6.96
N THR A 195 -24.95 -12.93 8.00
CA THR A 195 -25.78 -14.14 7.95
C THR A 195 -26.90 -14.01 6.92
N ARG A 196 -27.61 -12.87 6.91
CA ARG A 196 -28.64 -12.58 5.89
C ARG A 196 -28.07 -12.53 4.48
N ALA A 197 -26.86 -11.99 4.30
CA ALA A 197 -26.20 -11.96 2.99
C ALA A 197 -25.90 -13.38 2.48
N GLU A 198 -25.43 -14.26 3.35
CA GLU A 198 -25.11 -15.65 3.01
C GLU A 198 -26.36 -16.47 2.68
N GLU A 199 -27.45 -16.32 3.45
CA GLU A 199 -28.76 -16.92 3.15
C GLU A 199 -29.28 -16.50 1.76
N LEU A 200 -29.12 -15.22 1.40
CA LEU A 200 -29.51 -14.70 0.08
C LEU A 200 -28.66 -15.24 -1.07
N LEU A 201 -27.43 -15.69 -0.79
CA LEU A 201 -26.53 -16.33 -1.75
C LEU A 201 -26.74 -17.85 -1.87
N GLN A 202 -27.59 -18.46 -1.05
CA GLN A 202 -27.78 -19.91 -1.08
C GLN A 202 -28.33 -20.37 -2.44
N GLY A 203 -27.60 -21.27 -3.11
CA GLY A 203 -27.96 -21.80 -4.43
C GLY A 203 -27.46 -21.00 -5.63
N ASP A 204 -26.76 -19.87 -5.44
CA ASP A 204 -26.13 -19.11 -6.52
C ASP A 204 -24.71 -19.64 -6.79
N ALA A 205 -24.50 -20.28 -7.95
CA ALA A 205 -23.20 -20.82 -8.35
C ALA A 205 -22.41 -19.88 -9.28
N SER A 206 -22.80 -18.61 -9.37
CA SER A 206 -22.06 -17.59 -10.12
C SER A 206 -20.72 -17.27 -9.44
N HIS A 207 -19.73 -16.90 -10.25
CA HIS A 207 -18.41 -16.49 -9.75
C HIS A 207 -18.51 -15.24 -8.85
N GLU A 208 -19.46 -14.37 -9.16
CA GLU A 208 -19.77 -13.19 -8.37
C GLU A 208 -20.29 -13.56 -6.97
N ALA A 209 -21.14 -14.58 -6.86
CA ALA A 209 -21.60 -15.12 -5.57
C ALA A 209 -20.44 -15.72 -4.76
N ASP A 210 -19.51 -16.43 -5.40
CA ASP A 210 -18.31 -16.96 -4.75
C ASP A 210 -17.39 -15.85 -4.23
N SER A 211 -17.17 -14.79 -5.02
CA SER A 211 -16.42 -13.62 -4.58
C SER A 211 -17.06 -12.94 -3.38
N LEU A 212 -18.40 -12.84 -3.35
CA LEU A 212 -19.12 -12.22 -2.24
C LEU A 212 -19.11 -13.12 -0.99
N ARG A 213 -19.14 -14.45 -1.12
CA ARG A 213 -18.94 -15.40 0.00
C ARG A 213 -17.54 -15.28 0.61
N ALA A 214 -16.51 -15.13 -0.22
CA ALA A 214 -15.15 -14.90 0.26
C ALA A 214 -15.04 -13.58 1.06
N GLU A 215 -15.74 -12.54 0.61
CA GLU A 215 -15.81 -11.26 1.32
C GLU A 215 -16.56 -11.36 2.66
N ILE A 216 -17.67 -12.11 2.71
CA ILE A 216 -18.40 -12.42 3.96
C ILE A 216 -17.48 -13.17 4.93
N ALA A 217 -16.75 -14.19 4.47
CA ALA A 217 -15.82 -14.95 5.29
C ALA A 217 -14.71 -14.06 5.89
N ALA A 218 -14.10 -13.19 5.08
CA ALA A 218 -13.06 -12.27 5.54
C ALA A 218 -13.57 -11.27 6.60
N LEU A 219 -14.81 -10.78 6.46
CA LEU A 219 -15.43 -9.91 7.45
C LEU A 219 -15.76 -10.64 8.75
N ARG A 220 -16.24 -11.88 8.68
CA ARG A 220 -16.46 -12.71 9.89
C ARG A 220 -15.17 -13.00 10.63
N ASP A 221 -14.09 -13.28 9.91
CA ASP A 221 -12.77 -13.45 10.53
C ASP A 221 -12.32 -12.17 11.25
N SER A 222 -12.50 -11.02 10.60
CA SER A 222 -12.19 -9.72 11.21
C SER A 222 -13.06 -9.40 12.42
N LEU A 223 -14.35 -9.77 12.39
CA LEU A 223 -15.28 -9.62 13.50
C LEU A 223 -14.89 -10.51 14.69
N ALA A 224 -14.48 -11.76 14.42
CA ALA A 224 -13.98 -12.67 15.44
C ALA A 224 -12.72 -12.13 16.13
N ASP A 225 -11.83 -11.45 15.39
CA ASP A 225 -10.63 -10.84 15.96
C ASP A 225 -10.93 -9.71 16.96
N ILE A 226 -12.04 -8.97 16.77
CA ILE A 226 -12.44 -7.85 17.65
C ILE A 226 -13.27 -8.32 18.84
N VAL A 227 -14.11 -9.34 18.65
CA VAL A 227 -15.07 -9.80 19.67
C VAL A 227 -14.44 -10.83 20.63
N MET A 228 -13.33 -11.49 20.26
CA MET A 228 -12.65 -12.44 21.14
C MET A 228 -11.79 -11.76 22.22
N PRO A 229 -11.58 -12.42 23.37
CA PRO A 229 -10.57 -12.00 24.35
C PRO A 229 -9.21 -11.84 23.67
N SER A 230 -8.46 -10.78 24.03
CA SER A 230 -7.22 -10.37 23.35
C SER A 230 -6.21 -11.51 23.13
N GLU A 231 -6.16 -12.49 24.03
CA GLU A 231 -5.25 -13.64 23.93
C GLU A 231 -5.59 -14.62 22.80
N GLU A 232 -6.87 -14.82 22.48
CA GLU A 232 -7.30 -15.69 21.37
C GLU A 232 -7.11 -15.00 20.00
N ALA A 233 -7.23 -13.67 19.96
CA ALA A 233 -6.92 -12.88 18.78
C ALA A 233 -5.43 -12.96 18.40
N TYR A 234 -4.52 -12.90 19.38
CA TYR A 234 -3.08 -13.08 19.12
C TYR A 234 -2.73 -14.48 18.58
N ILE A 235 -3.41 -15.52 19.05
CA ILE A 235 -3.21 -16.90 18.57
C ILE A 235 -3.65 -17.02 17.11
N ARG A 236 -4.83 -16.49 16.75
CA ARG A 236 -5.31 -16.53 15.36
C ARG A 236 -4.46 -15.67 14.43
N SER A 237 -3.97 -14.52 14.89
CA SER A 237 -3.02 -13.70 14.13
C SER A 237 -1.74 -14.49 13.83
N ALA A 238 -1.11 -15.08 14.86
CA ALA A 238 0.10 -15.87 14.68
C ALA A 238 -0.12 -17.09 13.78
N GLN A 239 -1.29 -17.74 13.84
CA GLN A 239 -1.66 -18.83 12.92
C GLN A 239 -1.79 -18.37 11.46
N ARG A 240 -2.41 -17.20 11.21
CA ARG A 240 -2.49 -16.61 9.86
C ARG A 240 -1.12 -16.25 9.31
N ASP A 241 -0.24 -15.70 10.14
CA ASP A 241 1.12 -15.33 9.71
C ASP A 241 1.94 -16.57 9.35
N VAL A 242 1.85 -17.64 10.14
CA VAL A 242 2.48 -18.93 9.81
C VAL A 242 1.92 -19.53 8.53
N GLN A 243 0.59 -19.46 8.32
CA GLN A 243 -0.04 -19.94 7.08
C GLN A 243 0.39 -19.11 5.87
N SER A 244 0.53 -17.79 6.00
CA SER A 244 1.02 -16.90 4.94
C SER A 244 2.44 -17.26 4.51
N VAL A 245 3.33 -17.56 5.48
CA VAL A 245 4.69 -18.05 5.20
C VAL A 245 4.65 -19.38 4.45
N ARG A 246 3.74 -20.29 4.83
CA ARG A 246 3.55 -21.58 4.14
C ARG A 246 3.08 -21.40 2.70
N ASP A 247 2.07 -20.57 2.47
CA ASP A 247 1.56 -20.25 1.13
C ASP A 247 2.63 -19.57 0.27
N TYR A 248 3.50 -18.75 0.89
CA TYR A 248 4.64 -18.16 0.20
C TYR A 248 5.68 -19.22 -0.20
N ILE A 249 6.02 -20.16 0.68
CA ILE A 249 6.91 -21.29 0.38
C ILE A 249 6.36 -22.13 -0.77
N ASP A 250 5.07 -22.45 -0.75
CA ASP A 250 4.42 -23.22 -1.81
C ASP A 250 4.45 -22.48 -3.16
N ARG A 251 4.29 -21.16 -3.16
CA ARG A 251 4.41 -20.32 -4.37
C ARG A 251 5.85 -20.15 -4.86
N GLN A 252 6.83 -20.16 -3.96
CA GLN A 252 8.24 -19.90 -4.27
C GLN A 252 9.07 -21.18 -4.37
N ARG A 253 8.43 -22.34 -4.50
CA ARG A 253 9.08 -23.66 -4.46
C ARG A 253 10.24 -23.83 -5.45
N GLU A 254 10.21 -23.12 -6.58
CA GLU A 254 11.26 -23.09 -7.60
C GLU A 254 12.48 -22.23 -7.24
N PHE A 255 12.34 -21.29 -6.29
CA PHE A 255 13.37 -20.33 -5.85
C PHE A 255 13.91 -20.61 -4.45
N LEU A 256 13.43 -21.65 -3.77
CA LEU A 256 13.83 -22.01 -2.41
C LEU A 256 15.30 -22.41 -2.29
N ASP A 257 15.99 -22.70 -3.39
CA ASP A 257 17.43 -23.02 -3.38
C ASP A 257 18.33 -21.79 -3.19
N TRP A 258 17.78 -20.57 -3.26
CA TRP A 258 18.53 -19.34 -3.04
C TRP A 258 18.68 -19.07 -1.54
N GLY A 259 19.93 -18.91 -1.09
CA GLY A 259 20.26 -18.73 0.34
C GLY A 259 19.56 -17.52 0.98
N ASP A 260 19.37 -16.44 0.23
CA ASP A 260 18.76 -15.21 0.73
C ASP A 260 17.26 -15.38 1.03
N THR A 261 16.54 -16.16 0.20
CA THR A 261 15.11 -16.43 0.39
C THR A 261 14.87 -17.25 1.67
N LYS A 262 15.74 -18.22 1.97
CA LYS A 262 15.65 -19.00 3.22
C LYS A 262 15.90 -18.14 4.45
N LEU A 263 16.88 -17.24 4.38
CA LEU A 263 17.22 -16.31 5.47
C LEU A 263 16.12 -15.27 5.72
N ASP A 264 15.41 -14.84 4.68
CA ASP A 264 14.27 -13.94 4.83
C ASP A 264 13.07 -14.65 5.47
N LEU A 265 12.75 -15.86 5.01
CA LEU A 265 11.68 -16.68 5.59
C LEU A 265 11.95 -17.02 7.06
N ASP A 266 13.20 -17.33 7.41
CA ASP A 266 13.56 -17.56 8.81
C ASP A 266 13.38 -16.31 9.67
N ARG A 267 13.73 -15.13 9.14
CA ARG A 267 13.50 -13.84 9.82
C ARG A 267 12.02 -13.56 10.04
N GLN A 268 11.17 -13.88 9.07
CA GLN A 268 9.71 -13.74 9.21
C GLN A 268 9.15 -14.70 10.28
N LEU A 269 9.56 -15.97 10.26
CA LEU A 269 9.18 -16.95 11.29
C LEU A 269 9.66 -16.51 12.68
N GLN A 270 10.86 -15.93 12.78
CA GLN A 270 11.39 -15.43 14.04
C GLN A 270 10.61 -14.22 14.56
N ARG A 271 10.17 -13.29 13.70
CA ARG A 271 9.25 -12.20 14.13
C ARG A 271 7.93 -12.72 14.67
N ILE A 272 7.34 -13.77 14.09
CA ILE A 272 6.10 -14.35 14.61
C ILE A 272 6.30 -14.86 16.05
N ILE A 273 7.46 -15.45 16.34
CA ILE A 273 7.84 -15.89 17.70
C ILE A 273 8.00 -14.66 18.62
N ASP A 274 8.81 -13.70 18.21
CA ASP A 274 9.25 -12.60 19.06
C ASP A 274 8.19 -11.52 19.28
N GLU A 275 7.33 -11.26 18.29
CA GLU A 275 6.32 -10.20 18.33
C GLU A 275 4.90 -10.73 18.54
N GLY A 276 4.59 -11.90 17.98
CA GLY A 276 3.26 -12.52 18.07
C GLY A 276 3.11 -13.35 19.34
N LEU A 277 3.94 -14.39 19.48
CA LEU A 277 3.80 -15.35 20.58
C LEU A 277 4.26 -14.79 21.94
N SER A 278 5.15 -13.80 21.97
CA SER A 278 5.60 -13.16 23.22
C SER A 278 4.48 -12.38 23.94
N LYS A 279 3.45 -11.94 23.21
CA LYS A 279 2.30 -11.19 23.75
C LYS A 279 1.27 -12.07 24.47
N ILE A 280 1.34 -13.40 24.30
CA ILE A 280 0.48 -14.36 25.01
C ILE A 280 1.07 -14.58 26.41
N ASN A 281 0.54 -13.85 27.40
CA ASN A 281 1.00 -13.85 28.81
C ASN A 281 0.00 -14.50 29.78
N HIS A 282 -0.71 -15.55 29.34
CA HIS A 282 -1.68 -16.23 30.20
C HIS A 282 -0.98 -17.13 31.25
N PRO A 283 -1.17 -16.91 32.56
CA PRO A 283 -0.36 -17.50 33.64
C PRO A 283 -0.47 -19.02 33.80
N ARG A 284 -1.40 -19.68 33.11
CA ARG A 284 -1.59 -21.14 33.15
C ARG A 284 -1.70 -21.83 31.80
N LYS A 285 -1.83 -21.07 30.72
CA LYS A 285 -2.16 -21.61 29.39
C LYS A 285 -1.23 -21.13 28.29
N ALA A 286 -0.35 -20.16 28.54
CA ALA A 286 0.56 -19.63 27.53
C ALA A 286 1.33 -20.75 26.81
N ASP A 287 1.87 -21.73 27.54
CA ASP A 287 2.62 -22.83 26.94
C ASP A 287 1.73 -23.76 26.10
N GLN A 288 0.51 -24.06 26.57
CA GLN A 288 -0.46 -24.89 25.85
C GLN A 288 -0.92 -24.22 24.55
N LEU A 289 -1.03 -22.89 24.55
CA LEU A 289 -1.50 -22.10 23.41
C LEU A 289 -0.38 -21.83 22.39
N LYS A 290 0.87 -21.70 22.84
CA LYS A 290 2.05 -21.49 21.97
C LYS A 290 2.53 -22.79 21.29
N ALA A 291 2.37 -23.93 21.95
CA ALA A 291 2.94 -25.21 21.51
C ALA A 291 2.57 -25.63 20.06
N PRO A 292 1.31 -25.51 19.58
CA PRO A 292 0.95 -25.92 18.22
C PRO A 292 1.65 -25.06 17.16
N ILE A 293 1.73 -23.75 17.40
CA ILE A 293 2.33 -22.78 16.47
C ILE A 293 3.86 -22.98 16.42
N LEU A 294 4.50 -23.19 17.58
CA LEU A 294 5.94 -23.48 17.64
C LEU A 294 6.28 -24.81 16.95
N ALA A 295 5.42 -25.83 17.06
CA ALA A 295 5.59 -27.09 16.35
C ALA A 295 5.48 -26.91 14.82
N GLU A 296 4.58 -26.06 14.37
CA GLU A 296 4.42 -25.75 12.94
C GLU A 296 5.59 -24.94 12.38
N ILE A 297 6.10 -23.94 13.13
CA ILE A 297 7.31 -23.20 12.76
C ILE A 297 8.52 -24.13 12.67
N ALA A 298 8.66 -25.08 13.60
CA ALA A 298 9.73 -26.07 13.57
C ALA A 298 9.64 -26.98 12.33
N LEU A 299 8.41 -27.39 11.95
CA LEU A 299 8.17 -28.14 10.73
C LEU A 299 8.60 -27.35 9.49
N ILE A 300 8.20 -26.07 9.38
CA ILE A 300 8.58 -25.20 8.26
C ILE A 300 10.11 -25.01 8.20
N ARG A 301 10.77 -24.74 9.32
CA ARG A 301 12.24 -24.62 9.39
C ARG A 301 12.94 -25.89 8.91
N SER A 302 12.42 -27.06 9.28
CA SER A 302 12.94 -28.35 8.80
C SER A 302 12.77 -28.53 7.29
N GLN A 303 11.64 -28.10 6.72
CA GLN A 303 11.37 -28.19 5.28
C GLN A 303 12.31 -27.28 4.47
N LEU A 304 12.69 -26.13 5.02
CA LEU A 304 13.64 -25.20 4.42
C LEU A 304 15.11 -25.63 4.59
N ASN A 305 15.36 -26.70 5.36
CA ASN A 305 16.70 -27.17 5.74
C ASN A 305 17.51 -26.09 6.49
N ILE A 306 16.83 -25.27 7.30
CA ILE A 306 17.45 -24.26 8.15
C ILE A 306 17.92 -24.97 9.42
N VAL A 307 19.23 -25.12 9.57
CA VAL A 307 19.82 -25.65 10.80
C VAL A 307 19.87 -24.51 11.82
N PRO A 308 19.22 -24.62 13.00
CA PRO A 308 19.33 -23.59 14.02
C PRO A 308 20.81 -23.41 14.41
N PRO A 309 21.29 -22.17 14.60
CA PRO A 309 22.68 -21.92 14.93
C PRO A 309 23.04 -22.66 16.22
N ALA A 310 24.08 -23.50 16.15
CA ALA A 310 24.63 -24.13 17.34
C ALA A 310 25.09 -23.05 18.34
N PRO A 311 24.90 -23.25 19.66
CA PRO A 311 25.41 -22.31 20.65
C PRO A 311 26.92 -22.10 20.44
N ILE A 312 27.31 -20.84 20.24
CA ILE A 312 28.69 -20.44 19.93
C ILE A 312 29.58 -20.82 21.14
N SER A 313 30.35 -21.89 21.00
CA SER A 313 31.49 -22.17 21.87
C SER A 313 32.66 -21.28 21.46
N GLN A 314 33.30 -20.64 22.45
CA GLN A 314 34.45 -19.76 22.26
C GLN A 314 35.59 -20.46 21.49
N PRO A 315 36.29 -19.76 20.58
CA PRO A 315 37.42 -20.35 19.87
C PRO A 315 38.61 -20.53 20.84
N PRO A 316 39.31 -21.68 20.80
CA PRO A 316 40.56 -21.83 21.54
C PRO A 316 41.67 -20.96 20.92
N PRO A 317 42.66 -20.54 21.72
CA PRO A 317 43.77 -19.72 21.23
C PRO A 317 44.65 -20.54 20.28
N GLY A 318 44.84 -20.04 19.06
CA GLY A 318 45.73 -20.64 18.07
C GLY A 318 47.21 -20.51 18.46
N PRO A 319 48.05 -21.52 18.16
CA PRO A 319 49.46 -21.50 18.53
C PRO A 319 50.28 -20.63 17.57
N ALA A 320 51.23 -19.91 18.16
CA ALA A 320 52.26 -19.13 17.49
C ALA A 320 53.42 -20.02 17.04
N TRP A 321 53.56 -20.25 15.73
CA TRP A 321 54.87 -20.44 15.06
C TRP A 321 54.67 -20.64 13.54
N ALA A 322 55.21 -19.72 12.74
CA ALA A 322 55.65 -20.01 11.37
C ALA A 322 56.75 -19.00 11.02
N GLN A 323 57.99 -19.42 11.27
CA GLN A 323 59.20 -18.69 10.94
C GLN A 323 59.47 -18.79 9.43
N ALA A 324 59.78 -17.64 8.83
CA ALA A 324 60.25 -17.51 7.46
C ALA A 324 61.70 -17.98 7.31
N LEU A 325 61.99 -18.71 6.23
CA LEU A 325 63.34 -18.98 5.72
C LEU A 325 63.65 -18.00 4.58
N PRO A 326 64.89 -17.46 4.49
CA PRO A 326 65.35 -16.76 3.30
C PRO A 326 66.29 -17.67 2.48
N GLN A 327 66.15 -17.70 1.16
CA GLN A 327 67.23 -18.14 0.28
C GLN A 327 67.46 -17.18 -0.88
N SER A 328 68.59 -16.50 -0.78
CA SER A 328 69.31 -15.75 -1.79
C SER A 328 70.11 -16.67 -2.71
N TRP A 329 69.95 -16.58 -4.03
CA TRP A 329 71.01 -16.93 -5.00
C TRP A 329 70.92 -16.03 -6.23
N ALA A 330 71.87 -15.09 -6.32
CA ALA A 330 72.18 -14.33 -7.53
C ALA A 330 73.58 -14.75 -7.98
N GLN A 331 73.70 -15.39 -9.15
CA GLN A 331 74.98 -15.51 -9.86
C GLN A 331 74.79 -15.48 -11.38
N ALA A 332 75.37 -14.41 -11.95
CA ALA A 332 76.15 -14.30 -13.18
C ALA A 332 75.78 -15.13 -14.42
N LEU A 333 75.33 -14.40 -15.45
CA LEU A 333 75.41 -14.73 -16.87
C LEU A 333 76.86 -15.02 -17.32
N PRO A 334 77.07 -15.96 -18.25
CA PRO A 334 78.09 -15.81 -19.27
C PRO A 334 77.47 -15.71 -20.67
N GLN A 335 77.99 -14.73 -21.41
CA GLN A 335 77.72 -14.46 -22.81
C GLN A 335 77.93 -15.70 -23.69
N SER A 336 76.91 -16.07 -24.47
CA SER A 336 77.03 -17.05 -25.54
C SER A 336 77.72 -16.41 -26.76
N ARG A 337 78.88 -16.98 -27.12
CA ARG A 337 79.59 -16.75 -28.38
C ARG A 337 78.75 -17.27 -29.56
N PRO A 338 78.93 -16.73 -30.77
CA PRO A 338 78.29 -17.26 -31.97
C PRO A 338 78.79 -18.68 -32.25
N GLN A 339 77.85 -19.62 -32.33
CA GLN A 339 78.08 -21.02 -32.67
C GLN A 339 78.41 -21.09 -34.16
N VAL A 340 79.69 -21.27 -34.46
CA VAL A 340 80.19 -21.60 -35.80
C VAL A 340 79.71 -23.02 -36.12
N TRP A 341 78.94 -23.14 -37.21
CA TRP A 341 78.52 -24.43 -37.75
C TRP A 341 79.75 -25.30 -38.01
N PRO A 342 79.81 -26.55 -37.53
CA PRO A 342 80.89 -27.45 -37.93
C PRO A 342 80.73 -27.69 -39.43
N GLN A 343 81.73 -27.27 -40.21
CA GLN A 343 81.89 -27.75 -41.57
C GLN A 343 81.98 -29.28 -41.49
N SER A 344 80.95 -29.95 -41.99
CA SER A 344 80.91 -31.39 -42.14
C SER A 344 82.17 -31.83 -42.87
N GLN A 345 83.05 -32.52 -42.15
CA GLN A 345 84.17 -33.24 -42.75
C GLN A 345 83.57 -34.22 -43.75
N ILE A 346 83.88 -34.00 -45.03
CA ILE A 346 83.63 -34.94 -46.11
C ILE A 346 84.38 -36.22 -45.74
N ILE A 347 83.67 -37.20 -45.19
CA ILE A 347 84.18 -38.56 -45.09
C ILE A 347 84.16 -39.10 -46.52
N PRO A 348 85.30 -39.45 -47.14
CA PRO A 348 85.30 -40.12 -48.42
C PRO A 348 84.64 -41.49 -48.23
N GLN A 349 83.40 -41.59 -48.69
CA GLN A 349 82.67 -42.86 -48.76
C GLN A 349 83.37 -43.73 -49.81
N VAL A 350 84.34 -44.53 -49.37
CA VAL A 350 84.89 -45.62 -50.19
C VAL A 350 83.84 -46.74 -50.18
N SER A 351 82.86 -46.64 -51.08
CA SER A 351 82.05 -47.80 -51.41
C SER A 351 82.96 -48.86 -52.03
N PRO A 352 82.87 -50.14 -51.66
CA PRO A 352 83.40 -51.19 -52.50
C PRO A 352 82.67 -51.04 -53.85
N ARG A 353 83.43 -50.78 -54.93
CA ARG A 353 82.91 -50.94 -56.29
C ARG A 353 82.58 -52.43 -56.43
N ALA A 354 81.37 -52.82 -56.04
CA ALA A 354 80.72 -53.97 -56.62
C ALA A 354 80.81 -53.77 -58.14
N ASP A 355 81.30 -54.78 -58.85
CA ASP A 355 81.61 -54.70 -60.27
C ASP A 355 80.33 -54.32 -61.02
N LEU A 356 80.15 -53.02 -61.29
CA LEU A 356 78.94 -52.47 -61.91
C LEU A 356 78.72 -53.03 -63.32
N ASN A 357 79.74 -53.69 -63.88
CA ASN A 357 79.67 -54.39 -65.15
C ASN A 357 78.95 -55.74 -65.06
N ALA A 358 78.64 -56.23 -63.85
CA ALA A 358 77.87 -57.45 -63.61
C ALA A 358 76.37 -57.19 -63.34
N LEU A 359 75.94 -55.92 -63.36
CA LEU A 359 74.54 -55.53 -63.17
C LEU A 359 73.77 -55.54 -64.50
N SER A 360 72.50 -55.91 -64.45
CA SER A 360 71.59 -55.68 -65.57
C SER A 360 71.49 -54.18 -65.85
N PHE A 361 71.36 -53.81 -67.13
CA PHE A 361 71.12 -52.42 -67.55
C PHE A 361 69.93 -51.80 -66.80
N ASP A 362 68.88 -52.60 -66.55
CA ASP A 362 67.70 -52.17 -65.81
C ASP A 362 67.99 -51.83 -64.34
N ASP A 363 68.87 -52.59 -63.68
CA ASP A 363 69.27 -52.32 -62.29
C ASP A 363 70.14 -51.06 -62.21
N GLN A 364 71.01 -50.84 -63.19
CA GLN A 364 71.85 -49.64 -63.27
C GLN A 364 71.00 -48.38 -63.50
N ASP A 365 70.00 -48.44 -64.39
CA ASP A 365 69.07 -47.34 -64.62
C ASP A 365 68.21 -47.06 -63.37
N ARG A 366 67.71 -48.10 -62.70
CA ARG A 366 66.97 -47.96 -61.43
C ARG A 366 67.84 -47.32 -60.34
N LEU A 367 69.08 -47.76 -60.15
CA LEU A 367 70.01 -47.17 -59.20
C LEU A 367 70.28 -45.68 -59.50
N ASN A 368 70.44 -45.30 -60.77
CA ASN A 368 70.65 -43.91 -61.17
C ASN A 368 69.40 -43.03 -60.97
N ARG A 369 68.20 -43.58 -61.19
CA ARG A 369 66.94 -42.87 -60.90
C ARG A 369 66.74 -42.68 -59.40
N ALA A 370 66.95 -43.72 -58.60
CA ALA A 370 66.87 -43.64 -57.15
C ALA A 370 67.87 -42.62 -56.57
N ARG A 371 69.12 -42.61 -57.06
CA ARG A 371 70.13 -41.60 -56.68
C ARG A 371 69.70 -40.16 -56.98
N ARG A 372 69.04 -39.92 -58.11
CA ARG A 372 68.50 -38.60 -58.44
C ARG A 372 67.41 -38.17 -57.46
N SER A 373 66.48 -39.06 -57.12
CA SER A 373 65.44 -38.79 -56.11
C SER A 373 66.04 -38.56 -54.71
N ILE A 374 67.05 -39.34 -54.31
CA ILE A 374 67.77 -39.19 -53.03
C ILE A 374 68.54 -37.85 -53.00
N GLY A 375 69.23 -37.49 -54.09
CA GLY A 375 69.93 -36.21 -54.21
C GLY A 375 68.97 -35.02 -54.10
N GLN A 376 67.83 -35.08 -54.80
CA GLN A 376 66.80 -34.05 -54.70
C GLN A 376 66.19 -33.95 -53.29
N ALA A 377 66.01 -35.10 -52.61
CA ALA A 377 65.54 -35.13 -51.23
C ALA A 377 66.54 -34.47 -50.28
N ARG A 378 67.84 -34.73 -50.45
CA ARG A 378 68.92 -34.06 -49.72
C ARG A 378 68.92 -32.55 -49.95
N ASP A 379 68.89 -32.09 -51.21
CA ASP A 379 68.87 -30.65 -51.55
C ASP A 379 67.65 -29.95 -50.91
N ASN A 380 66.51 -30.63 -50.89
CA ASN A 380 65.30 -30.14 -50.24
C ASN A 380 65.45 -30.04 -48.71
N ILE A 381 66.05 -31.05 -48.06
CA ILE A 381 66.34 -31.00 -46.61
C ILE A 381 67.32 -29.87 -46.29
N GLU A 382 68.43 -29.76 -47.04
CA GLU A 382 69.45 -28.73 -46.85
C GLU A 382 68.88 -27.31 -47.06
N SER A 383 67.99 -27.15 -48.04
CA SER A 383 67.27 -25.89 -48.28
C SER A 383 66.04 -25.68 -47.38
N ARG A 384 65.80 -26.58 -46.42
CA ARG A 384 64.67 -26.59 -45.47
C ARG A 384 63.28 -26.69 -46.11
N ARG A 385 63.20 -27.14 -47.36
CA ARG A 385 61.95 -27.45 -48.06
C ARG A 385 61.53 -28.88 -47.75
N THR A 386 60.89 -29.09 -46.61
CA THR A 386 60.54 -30.43 -46.11
C THR A 386 59.30 -31.03 -46.78
N GLU A 387 58.56 -30.24 -47.56
CA GLU A 387 57.37 -30.65 -48.32
C GLU A 387 57.76 -31.58 -49.49
N GLY A 388 57.11 -32.73 -49.60
CA GLY A 388 57.33 -33.69 -50.68
C GLY A 388 58.60 -34.54 -50.57
N VAL A 389 59.46 -34.33 -49.55
CA VAL A 389 60.69 -35.12 -49.35
C VAL A 389 60.39 -36.61 -49.08
N GLU A 390 59.34 -36.91 -48.32
CA GLU A 390 58.92 -38.31 -48.11
C GLU A 390 58.43 -38.99 -49.38
N ASN A 391 57.82 -38.24 -50.32
CA ASN A 391 57.44 -38.79 -51.62
C ASN A 391 58.69 -39.16 -52.42
N LEU A 392 59.74 -38.33 -52.36
CA LEU A 392 61.03 -38.64 -52.99
C LEU A 392 61.68 -39.89 -52.37
N PHE A 393 61.59 -40.08 -51.05
CA PHE A 393 62.04 -41.31 -50.39
C PHE A 393 61.21 -42.53 -50.76
N PHE A 394 59.89 -42.39 -50.82
CA PHE A 394 58.97 -43.44 -51.24
C PHE A 394 59.24 -43.87 -52.68
N ASP A 395 59.38 -42.90 -53.59
CA ASP A 395 59.72 -43.14 -55.01
C ASP A 395 61.08 -43.83 -55.14
N ALA A 396 62.10 -43.35 -54.42
CA ALA A 396 63.42 -43.98 -54.41
C ALA A 396 63.35 -45.42 -53.90
N THR A 397 62.58 -45.68 -52.84
CA THR A 397 62.40 -47.03 -52.26
C THR A 397 61.70 -47.97 -53.25
N ASN A 398 60.65 -47.50 -53.93
CA ASN A 398 59.93 -48.27 -54.95
C ASN A 398 60.79 -48.60 -56.17
N ILE A 399 61.60 -47.64 -56.63
CA ILE A 399 62.54 -47.84 -57.74
C ILE A 399 63.58 -48.90 -57.38
N LEU A 400 64.04 -48.92 -56.12
CA LEU A 400 65.03 -49.86 -55.59
C LEU A 400 64.46 -51.25 -55.25
N ALA A 401 63.14 -51.41 -55.15
CA ALA A 401 62.51 -52.65 -54.69
C ALA A 401 62.99 -53.93 -55.42
N PRO A 402 63.12 -53.98 -56.77
CA PRO A 402 63.56 -55.18 -57.47
C PRO A 402 65.10 -55.31 -57.61
N VAL A 403 65.87 -54.32 -57.17
CA VAL A 403 67.34 -54.38 -57.19
C VAL A 403 67.81 -55.32 -56.08
N SER A 404 68.86 -56.11 -56.32
CA SER A 404 69.39 -57.02 -55.30
C SER A 404 69.95 -56.26 -54.08
N ASP A 405 69.79 -56.86 -52.90
CA ASP A 405 70.16 -56.22 -51.61
C ASP A 405 71.63 -55.78 -51.57
N ALA A 406 72.52 -56.58 -52.18
CA ALA A 406 73.95 -56.28 -52.29
C ALA A 406 74.24 -54.91 -52.93
N HIS A 407 73.37 -54.43 -53.83
CA HIS A 407 73.58 -53.19 -54.57
C HIS A 407 72.75 -52.01 -54.04
N LYS A 408 71.56 -52.25 -53.44
CA LYS A 408 70.70 -51.16 -52.93
C LYS A 408 70.94 -50.78 -51.47
N HIS A 409 71.60 -51.62 -50.66
CA HIS A 409 71.74 -51.41 -49.22
C HIS A 409 72.25 -50.01 -48.83
N HIS A 410 73.32 -49.53 -49.50
CA HIS A 410 73.88 -48.19 -49.21
C HIS A 410 72.87 -47.05 -49.42
N LEU A 411 72.00 -47.13 -50.44
CA LEU A 411 70.99 -46.12 -50.74
C LEU A 411 69.83 -46.17 -49.74
N ILE A 412 69.47 -47.36 -49.26
CA ILE A 412 68.45 -47.50 -48.19
C ILE A 412 68.97 -46.89 -46.88
N THR A 413 70.23 -47.16 -46.50
CA THR A 413 70.86 -46.53 -45.33
C THR A 413 70.95 -45.00 -45.49
N GLU A 414 71.24 -44.51 -46.71
CA GLU A 414 71.23 -43.07 -47.00
C GLU A 414 69.82 -42.48 -46.87
N ILE A 415 68.77 -43.16 -47.35
CA ILE A 415 67.37 -42.74 -47.15
C ILE A 415 67.02 -42.70 -45.65
N GLU A 416 67.40 -43.69 -44.85
CA GLU A 416 67.14 -43.70 -43.41
C GLU A 416 67.85 -42.56 -42.67
N GLN A 417 69.11 -42.29 -43.02
CA GLN A 417 69.85 -41.16 -42.49
C GLN A 417 69.20 -39.82 -42.89
N LEU A 418 68.81 -39.66 -44.17
CA LEU A 418 68.13 -38.46 -44.64
C LEU A 418 66.73 -38.32 -44.04
N ARG A 419 66.02 -39.40 -43.70
CA ARG A 419 64.76 -39.33 -42.93
C ARG A 419 64.99 -38.79 -41.53
N LYS A 420 66.08 -39.20 -40.87
CA LYS A 420 66.45 -38.63 -39.56
C LYS A 420 66.78 -37.15 -39.68
N GLU A 421 67.57 -36.76 -40.69
CA GLU A 421 67.89 -35.36 -40.97
C GLU A 421 66.64 -34.54 -41.36
N LEU A 422 65.67 -35.13 -42.05
CA LEU A 422 64.38 -34.52 -42.37
C LEU A 422 63.57 -34.25 -41.10
N GLU A 423 63.47 -35.22 -40.19
CA GLU A 423 62.78 -35.04 -38.91
C GLU A 423 63.48 -33.99 -38.03
N ASP A 424 64.81 -34.00 -37.96
CA ASP A 424 65.58 -32.96 -37.26
C ASP A 424 65.35 -31.57 -37.90
N THR A 425 65.28 -31.48 -39.22
CA THR A 425 64.99 -30.24 -39.96
C THR A 425 63.55 -29.76 -39.75
N ARG A 426 62.57 -30.68 -39.75
CA ARG A 426 61.15 -30.39 -39.44
C ARG A 426 61.01 -29.88 -38.01
N LEU A 427 61.67 -30.51 -37.05
CA LEU A 427 61.68 -30.09 -35.66
C LEU A 427 62.32 -28.70 -35.51
N ALA A 428 63.45 -28.44 -36.16
CA ALA A 428 64.12 -27.15 -36.14
C ALA A 428 63.26 -26.02 -36.76
N GLU A 429 62.59 -26.30 -37.87
CA GLU A 429 61.70 -25.33 -38.53
C GLU A 429 60.41 -25.09 -37.72
N SER A 430 59.80 -26.14 -37.16
CA SER A 430 58.67 -26.03 -36.23
C SER A 430 59.07 -25.19 -35.01
N THR A 431 60.25 -25.44 -34.44
CA THR A 431 60.80 -24.66 -33.32
C THR A 431 60.92 -23.20 -33.71
N ARG A 432 61.48 -22.89 -34.89
CA ARG A 432 61.63 -21.51 -35.39
C ARG A 432 60.30 -20.78 -35.54
N ILE A 433 59.28 -21.46 -36.09
CA ILE A 433 57.95 -20.88 -36.28
C ILE A 433 57.26 -20.63 -34.94
N ILE A 434 57.32 -21.61 -34.03
CA ILE A 434 56.72 -21.52 -32.70
C ILE A 434 57.38 -20.41 -31.88
N THR A 435 58.71 -20.37 -31.82
CA THR A 435 59.43 -19.31 -31.08
C THR A 435 59.14 -17.93 -31.67
N GLY A 436 59.17 -17.78 -33.00
CA GLY A 436 58.82 -16.51 -33.65
C GLY A 436 57.39 -16.04 -33.37
N ASP A 437 56.43 -16.95 -33.24
CA ASP A 437 55.06 -16.61 -32.89
C ASP A 437 54.92 -16.22 -31.41
N LEU A 438 55.55 -16.97 -30.51
CA LEU A 438 55.58 -16.66 -29.08
C LEU A 438 56.29 -15.34 -28.79
N ASP A 439 57.41 -15.05 -29.45
CA ASP A 439 58.13 -13.79 -29.31
C ASP A 439 57.29 -12.60 -29.77
N ARG A 440 56.57 -12.70 -30.91
CA ARG A 440 55.65 -11.63 -31.35
C ARG A 440 54.52 -11.40 -30.36
N LYS A 441 53.93 -12.47 -29.83
CA LYS A 441 52.87 -12.37 -28.82
C LYS A 441 53.40 -11.76 -27.53
N LEU A 442 54.58 -12.16 -27.07
CA LEU A 442 55.19 -11.60 -25.87
C LEU A 442 55.58 -10.13 -26.07
N GLN A 443 56.10 -9.75 -27.24
CA GLN A 443 56.36 -8.35 -27.60
C GLN A 443 55.07 -7.53 -27.58
N SER A 444 53.94 -8.11 -28.00
CA SER A 444 52.64 -7.44 -27.92
C SER A 444 52.22 -7.18 -26.46
N ILE A 445 52.44 -8.15 -25.56
CA ILE A 445 52.25 -7.97 -24.12
C ILE A 445 53.17 -6.86 -23.59
N GLU A 446 54.44 -6.86 -23.97
CA GLU A 446 55.42 -5.84 -23.54
C GLU A 446 55.01 -4.42 -23.98
N MET A 447 54.43 -4.27 -25.17
CA MET A 447 53.90 -2.97 -25.64
C MET A 447 52.60 -2.55 -24.93
N ASP A 448 51.81 -3.52 -24.46
CA ASP A 448 50.52 -3.26 -23.82
C ASP A 448 50.62 -3.03 -22.31
N ILE A 449 51.82 -3.04 -21.70
CA ILE A 449 52.06 -2.83 -20.26
C ILE A 449 51.34 -1.57 -19.73
N GLU A 450 51.29 -0.50 -20.53
CA GLU A 450 50.68 0.78 -20.13
C GLU A 450 49.15 0.83 -20.30
N VAL A 451 48.54 -0.20 -20.90
CA VAL A 451 47.11 -0.27 -21.19
C VAL A 451 46.52 -1.55 -20.60
N PRO A 452 46.09 -1.53 -19.32
CA PRO A 452 45.75 -2.75 -18.57
C PRO A 452 44.73 -3.66 -19.24
N ASP A 453 43.71 -3.07 -19.89
CA ASP A 453 42.69 -3.82 -20.62
C ASP A 453 43.31 -4.61 -21.79
N ARG A 454 44.19 -3.97 -22.57
CA ARG A 454 44.88 -4.63 -23.69
C ARG A 454 45.88 -5.65 -23.20
N LEU A 455 46.61 -5.36 -22.12
CA LEU A 455 47.55 -6.28 -21.49
C LEU A 455 46.85 -7.61 -21.17
N ARG A 456 45.66 -7.55 -20.57
CA ARG A 456 44.88 -8.75 -20.24
C ARG A 456 44.55 -9.59 -21.48
N TYR A 457 44.11 -8.96 -22.57
CA TYR A 457 43.83 -9.66 -23.82
C TYR A 457 45.10 -10.29 -24.43
N SER A 458 46.21 -9.55 -24.45
CA SER A 458 47.49 -10.03 -25.00
C SER A 458 48.05 -11.19 -24.18
N VAL A 459 47.91 -11.16 -22.85
CA VAL A 459 48.29 -12.27 -21.95
C VAL A 459 47.45 -13.51 -22.22
N ILE A 460 46.13 -13.37 -22.36
CA ILE A 460 45.24 -14.49 -22.71
C ILE A 460 45.66 -15.10 -24.05
N SER A 461 45.91 -14.26 -25.06
CA SER A 461 46.32 -14.70 -26.39
C SER A 461 47.66 -15.43 -26.39
N PHE A 462 48.62 -14.98 -25.57
CA PHE A 462 49.89 -15.67 -25.37
C PHE A 462 49.69 -17.02 -24.69
N LYS A 463 48.99 -17.06 -23.55
CA LYS A 463 48.73 -18.31 -22.81
C LYS A 463 48.03 -19.34 -23.67
N GLN A 464 46.99 -18.93 -24.41
CA GLN A 464 46.27 -19.80 -25.35
C GLN A 464 47.17 -20.43 -26.40
N ARG A 465 48.20 -19.72 -26.88
CA ARG A 465 49.19 -20.27 -27.82
C ARG A 465 50.22 -21.13 -27.11
N PHE A 466 50.73 -20.65 -25.98
CA PHE A 466 51.76 -21.30 -25.18
C PHE A 466 51.32 -22.67 -24.65
N ASP A 467 50.02 -22.83 -24.34
CA ASP A 467 49.44 -24.07 -23.86
C ASP A 467 49.11 -25.11 -24.96
N GLN A 468 49.34 -24.80 -26.23
CA GLN A 468 49.06 -25.74 -27.33
C GLN A 468 50.06 -26.91 -27.33
N GLU A 469 49.55 -28.10 -27.70
CA GLU A 469 50.32 -29.35 -27.63
C GLU A 469 51.56 -29.34 -28.53
N ASP A 470 51.51 -28.68 -29.69
CA ASP A 470 52.65 -28.53 -30.60
C ASP A 470 53.79 -27.71 -29.96
N VAL A 471 53.45 -26.69 -29.18
CA VAL A 471 54.42 -25.89 -28.41
C VAL A 471 55.09 -26.73 -27.34
N ARG A 472 54.31 -27.51 -26.58
CA ARG A 472 54.81 -28.39 -25.52
C ARG A 472 55.72 -29.51 -26.05
N ARG A 473 55.43 -30.06 -27.24
CA ARG A 473 56.25 -31.10 -27.88
C ARG A 473 57.52 -30.56 -28.52
N THR A 474 57.46 -29.35 -29.05
CA THR A 474 58.56 -28.79 -29.86
C THR A 474 59.59 -28.05 -29.01
N LEU A 475 59.15 -27.29 -27.99
CA LEU A 475 60.07 -26.53 -27.15
C LEU A 475 60.82 -27.43 -26.17
N THR A 476 62.10 -27.13 -25.95
CA THR A 476 62.86 -27.72 -24.84
C THR A 476 62.34 -27.17 -23.51
N SER A 477 62.51 -27.93 -22.42
CA SER A 477 62.10 -27.51 -21.08
C SER A 477 62.72 -26.17 -20.66
N ASP A 478 63.96 -25.89 -21.07
CA ASP A 478 64.64 -24.63 -20.78
C ASP A 478 64.01 -23.45 -21.54
N ALA A 479 63.66 -23.66 -22.82
CA ALA A 479 62.99 -22.63 -23.63
C ALA A 479 61.59 -22.33 -23.08
N HIS A 480 60.85 -23.36 -22.69
CA HIS A 480 59.54 -23.21 -22.05
C HIS A 480 59.65 -22.39 -20.75
N ARG A 481 60.57 -22.75 -19.86
CA ARG A 481 60.81 -22.01 -18.61
C ARG A 481 61.24 -20.56 -18.85
N ASN A 482 62.02 -20.30 -19.90
CA ASN A 482 62.40 -18.94 -20.27
C ASN A 482 61.16 -18.09 -20.65
N TYR A 483 60.26 -18.63 -21.47
CA TYR A 483 59.01 -17.95 -21.79
C TYR A 483 58.10 -17.73 -20.58
N GLU A 484 58.02 -18.70 -19.66
CA GLU A 484 57.29 -18.55 -18.39
C GLU A 484 57.88 -17.40 -17.54
N ASN A 485 59.20 -17.36 -17.40
CA ASN A 485 59.89 -16.32 -16.64
C ASN A 485 59.72 -14.93 -17.29
N ARG A 486 59.79 -14.84 -18.62
CA ARG A 486 59.54 -13.60 -19.36
C ARG A 486 58.10 -13.14 -19.17
N LEU A 487 57.12 -14.03 -19.33
CA LEU A 487 55.72 -13.70 -19.09
C LEU A 487 55.50 -13.21 -17.65
N ALA A 488 56.07 -13.89 -16.66
CA ALA A 488 56.00 -13.49 -15.26
C ALA A 488 56.61 -12.10 -15.02
N SER A 489 57.76 -11.81 -15.65
CA SER A 489 58.40 -10.49 -15.56
C SER A 489 57.54 -9.38 -16.17
N VAL A 490 56.91 -9.62 -17.33
CA VAL A 490 56.06 -8.64 -17.99
C VAL A 490 54.76 -8.43 -17.21
N LEU A 491 54.18 -9.50 -16.64
CA LEU A 491 53.03 -9.40 -15.75
C LEU A 491 53.35 -8.62 -14.48
N ALA A 492 54.54 -8.83 -13.89
CA ALA A 492 54.99 -8.03 -12.75
C ALA A 492 55.10 -6.54 -13.11
N ALA A 493 55.73 -6.21 -14.24
CA ALA A 493 55.82 -4.82 -14.71
C ALA A 493 54.44 -4.20 -15.02
N GLY A 494 53.53 -4.96 -15.61
CA GLY A 494 52.14 -4.55 -15.84
C GLY A 494 51.38 -4.27 -14.55
N ASN A 495 51.51 -5.15 -13.55
CA ASN A 495 50.92 -4.95 -12.23
C ASN A 495 51.50 -3.72 -11.52
N ASP A 496 52.82 -3.49 -11.61
CA ASP A 496 53.48 -2.31 -11.05
C ASP A 496 52.99 -1.01 -11.73
N HIS A 497 52.77 -1.03 -13.04
CA HIS A 497 52.20 0.09 -13.78
C HIS A 497 50.75 0.37 -13.35
N VAL A 498 49.89 -0.66 -13.32
CA VAL A 498 48.52 -0.56 -12.82
C VAL A 498 48.52 0.04 -11.41
N LYS A 499 49.34 -0.52 -10.51
CA LYS A 499 49.48 -0.03 -9.15
C LYS A 499 49.84 1.46 -9.11
N THR A 500 50.84 1.87 -9.87
CA THR A 500 51.28 3.27 -9.93
C THR A 500 50.16 4.20 -10.40
N GLU A 501 49.48 3.86 -11.50
CA GLU A 501 48.38 4.68 -12.03
C GLU A 501 47.17 4.73 -11.09
N LYS A 502 46.83 3.61 -10.45
CA LYS A 502 45.72 3.55 -9.49
C LYS A 502 46.01 4.38 -8.24
N LEU A 503 47.21 4.27 -7.68
CA LEU A 503 47.63 5.09 -6.53
C LEU A 503 47.70 6.58 -6.89
N LYS A 504 48.15 6.93 -8.10
CA LYS A 504 48.17 8.30 -8.61
C LYS A 504 46.77 8.92 -8.73
N ARG A 505 45.72 8.11 -8.93
CA ARG A 505 44.31 8.57 -8.96
C ARG A 505 43.65 8.53 -7.59
N ALA A 506 43.91 7.51 -6.79
CA ALA A 506 43.35 7.33 -5.45
C ALA A 506 43.87 8.39 -4.46
N ASN A 507 45.19 8.61 -4.40
CA ASN A 507 45.79 9.50 -3.39
C ASN A 507 45.28 10.95 -3.46
N PRO A 508 45.16 11.61 -4.63
CA PRO A 508 44.60 12.97 -4.70
C PRO A 508 43.11 13.04 -4.33
N ALA A 509 42.33 11.98 -4.54
CA ALA A 509 40.93 11.92 -4.10
C ALA A 509 40.84 11.75 -2.58
N LEU A 510 41.68 10.88 -1.99
CA LEU A 510 41.76 10.69 -0.55
C LEU A 510 42.22 11.96 0.17
N GLN A 511 43.25 12.64 -0.34
CA GLN A 511 43.72 13.90 0.23
C GLN A 511 42.62 14.96 0.21
N ARG A 512 41.90 15.13 -0.91
CA ARG A 512 40.78 16.08 -0.99
C ARG A 512 39.65 15.75 -0.01
N LEU A 513 39.36 14.47 0.17
CA LEU A 513 38.38 14.01 1.16
C LEU A 513 38.84 14.34 2.59
N GLN A 514 40.11 14.06 2.92
CA GLN A 514 40.72 14.38 4.21
C GLN A 514 40.77 15.89 4.48
N ASP A 515 41.12 16.69 3.48
CA ASP A 515 41.17 18.15 3.58
C ASP A 515 39.77 18.73 3.85
N LYS A 516 38.73 18.25 3.15
CA LYS A 516 37.34 18.67 3.42
C LYS A 516 36.83 18.25 4.79
N LEU A 517 37.35 17.15 5.33
CA LEU A 517 37.02 16.63 6.67
C LEU A 517 38.02 17.10 7.74
N SER A 518 38.90 18.05 7.43
CA SER A 518 39.80 18.65 8.42
C SER A 518 39.06 19.55 9.41
N THR A 519 37.90 20.07 9.00
CA THR A 519 36.90 20.77 9.80
C THR A 519 35.53 20.13 9.56
N ASN A 520 34.55 20.34 10.44
CA ASN A 520 33.18 19.88 10.20
C ASN A 520 32.60 20.64 8.99
N PRO A 521 32.35 19.97 7.85
CA PRO A 521 31.92 20.65 6.63
C PRO A 521 30.41 20.93 6.62
N PHE A 522 29.67 20.50 7.64
CA PHE A 522 28.23 20.68 7.78
C PHE A 522 27.83 21.83 8.71
N THR A 523 28.80 22.46 9.37
CA THR A 523 28.54 23.59 10.27
C THR A 523 27.85 24.73 9.54
N ASP A 524 26.75 25.23 10.11
CA ASP A 524 25.94 26.35 9.61
C ASP A 524 25.33 26.15 8.20
N LEU A 525 25.36 24.93 7.65
CA LEU A 525 24.77 24.65 6.35
C LEU A 525 23.27 24.39 6.45
N GLN A 526 22.53 24.99 5.52
CA GLN A 526 21.13 24.62 5.30
C GLN A 526 21.01 23.21 4.74
N GLN A 527 19.83 22.58 4.90
CA GLN A 527 19.60 21.19 4.52
C GLN A 527 19.98 20.85 3.08
N TYR A 528 19.66 21.73 2.14
CA TYR A 528 20.02 21.52 0.74
C TYR A 528 21.55 21.50 0.53
N GLU A 529 22.26 22.43 1.16
CA GLU A 529 23.71 22.54 1.04
C GLU A 529 24.44 21.40 1.76
N ALA A 530 23.96 21.01 2.94
CA ALA A 530 24.48 19.86 3.69
C ALA A 530 24.34 18.56 2.87
N ASN A 531 23.18 18.30 2.27
CA ASN A 531 22.99 17.14 1.40
C ASN A 531 23.91 17.15 0.17
N ARG A 532 24.15 18.33 -0.42
CA ARG A 532 25.10 18.48 -1.52
C ARG A 532 26.53 18.14 -1.09
N VAL A 533 26.94 18.62 0.09
CA VAL A 533 28.26 18.32 0.68
C VAL A 533 28.40 16.84 1.02
N ASP A 534 27.38 16.21 1.62
CA ASP A 534 27.34 14.76 1.89
C ASP A 534 27.54 13.95 0.60
N GLY A 535 26.80 14.29 -0.47
CA GLY A 535 26.95 13.67 -1.78
C GLY A 535 28.35 13.84 -2.38
N GLU A 536 28.95 15.02 -2.23
CA GLU A 536 30.31 15.29 -2.70
C GLU A 536 31.34 14.40 -1.95
N LEU A 537 31.24 14.32 -0.62
CA LEU A 537 32.14 13.51 0.21
C LEU A 537 32.01 12.01 -0.10
N ARG A 538 30.78 11.50 -0.27
CA ARG A 538 30.54 10.11 -0.70
C ARG A 538 31.09 9.83 -2.09
N SER A 539 30.97 10.77 -3.02
CA SER A 539 31.53 10.64 -4.37
C SER A 539 33.06 10.54 -4.34
N MET A 540 33.73 11.37 -3.52
CA MET A 540 35.19 11.28 -3.34
C MET A 540 35.60 9.95 -2.73
N LYS A 541 34.91 9.48 -1.68
CA LYS A 541 35.15 8.16 -1.09
C LYS A 541 35.02 7.05 -2.13
N TRP A 542 33.92 7.03 -2.86
CA TRP A 542 33.67 6.03 -3.90
C TRP A 542 34.78 6.04 -4.96
N GLN A 543 35.28 7.22 -5.34
CA GLN A 543 36.40 7.33 -6.27
C GLN A 543 37.67 6.67 -5.71
N VAL A 544 38.00 6.85 -4.42
CA VAL A 544 39.15 6.18 -3.79
C VAL A 544 38.94 4.67 -3.76
N GLU A 545 37.77 4.20 -3.28
CA GLU A 545 37.43 2.77 -3.20
C GLU A 545 37.49 2.09 -4.57
N LYS A 546 36.94 2.73 -5.61
CA LYS A 546 36.96 2.20 -6.97
C LYS A 546 38.39 1.94 -7.45
N GLU A 547 39.30 2.91 -7.30
CA GLU A 547 40.66 2.79 -7.82
C GLU A 547 41.50 1.78 -7.00
N ILE A 548 41.34 1.71 -5.67
CA ILE A 548 42.10 0.74 -4.85
C ILE A 548 41.56 -0.69 -4.93
N ASN A 549 40.28 -0.89 -5.26
CA ASN A 549 39.69 -2.22 -5.44
C ASN A 549 40.22 -2.96 -6.67
N GLU A 550 40.87 -2.25 -7.61
CA GLU A 550 41.57 -2.85 -8.74
C GLU A 550 42.97 -3.35 -8.37
N LEU A 551 43.45 -3.10 -7.15
CA LEU A 551 44.68 -3.67 -6.61
C LEU A 551 44.43 -5.01 -5.91
N PRO A 552 45.41 -5.91 -5.83
CA PRO A 552 45.31 -7.14 -5.05
C PRO A 552 44.87 -6.87 -3.60
N GLU A 553 44.05 -7.76 -3.02
CA GLU A 553 43.50 -7.60 -1.67
C GLU A 553 44.58 -7.54 -0.58
N ASP A 554 45.68 -8.23 -0.80
CA ASP A 554 46.86 -8.29 0.07
C ASP A 554 47.90 -7.20 -0.22
N ASP A 555 47.66 -6.30 -1.18
CA ASP A 555 48.60 -5.22 -1.49
C ASP A 555 48.73 -4.25 -0.29
N PRO A 556 49.95 -3.97 0.18
CA PRO A 556 50.16 -3.14 1.38
C PRO A 556 49.68 -1.69 1.21
N ASP A 557 49.70 -1.13 -0.01
CA ASP A 557 49.20 0.22 -0.26
C ASP A 557 47.68 0.26 -0.27
N ARG A 558 47.03 -0.78 -0.80
CA ARG A 558 45.56 -0.94 -0.68
C ARG A 558 45.16 -0.98 0.79
N LEU A 559 45.79 -1.84 1.60
CA LEU A 559 45.49 -1.97 3.03
C LEU A 559 45.72 -0.66 3.80
N ARG A 560 46.82 0.06 3.50
CA ARG A 560 47.09 1.38 4.07
C ARG A 560 45.99 2.39 3.75
N ILE A 561 45.61 2.52 2.47
CA ILE A 561 44.55 3.47 2.05
C ILE A 561 43.20 3.08 2.68
N TYR A 562 42.89 1.80 2.80
CA TYR A 562 41.67 1.34 3.48
C TYR A 562 41.59 1.79 4.93
N GLU A 563 42.69 1.69 5.68
CA GLU A 563 42.71 2.14 7.08
C GLU A 563 42.58 3.67 7.18
N GLU A 564 43.18 4.41 6.26
CA GLU A 564 42.99 5.88 6.16
C GLU A 564 41.54 6.25 5.81
N LEU A 565 40.91 5.54 4.87
CA LEU A 565 39.49 5.70 4.52
C LEU A 565 38.58 5.40 5.72
N LYS A 566 38.87 4.34 6.48
CA LYS A 566 38.10 3.97 7.67
C LYS A 566 38.15 5.06 8.75
N SER A 567 39.31 5.66 8.98
CA SER A 567 39.44 6.82 9.88
C SER A 567 38.65 8.03 9.39
N THR A 568 38.69 8.26 8.07
CA THR A 568 37.99 9.36 7.40
C THR A 568 36.46 9.17 7.44
N ASP A 569 35.99 7.94 7.25
CA ASP A 569 34.59 7.54 7.39
C ASP A 569 34.07 7.75 8.80
N ALA A 570 34.86 7.40 9.82
CA ALA A 570 34.47 7.64 11.21
C ALA A 570 34.27 9.13 11.49
N LYS A 571 35.14 10.01 10.95
CA LYS A 571 34.97 11.47 11.04
C LYS A 571 33.74 11.96 10.28
N PHE A 572 33.56 11.50 9.04
CA PHE A 572 32.41 11.85 8.22
C PHE A 572 31.09 11.46 8.89
N ALA A 573 31.00 10.25 9.43
CA ALA A 573 29.85 9.78 10.18
C ALA A 573 29.62 10.62 11.45
N ALA A 574 30.67 10.95 12.19
CA ALA A 574 30.55 11.81 13.38
C ALA A 574 29.97 13.21 13.03
N TYR A 575 30.50 13.86 11.99
CA TYR A 575 30.02 15.17 11.56
C TYR A 575 28.62 15.14 10.95
N SER A 576 28.31 14.11 10.16
CA SER A 576 26.97 13.90 9.59
C SER A 576 25.93 13.68 10.70
N ASN A 577 26.26 12.88 11.72
CA ASN A 577 25.39 12.65 12.87
C ASN A 577 25.20 13.92 13.70
N GLU A 578 26.24 14.71 13.92
CA GLU A 578 26.15 15.99 14.64
C GLU A 578 25.20 16.96 13.92
N TRP A 579 25.32 17.10 12.60
CA TRP A 579 24.46 17.95 11.79
C TRP A 579 23.01 17.43 11.72
N ALA A 580 22.82 16.11 11.54
CA ALA A 580 21.49 15.51 11.58
C ALA A 580 20.80 15.81 12.92
N LYS A 581 21.56 15.73 14.03
CA LYS A 581 21.06 16.04 15.36
C LYS A 581 20.67 17.51 15.52
N SER A 582 21.47 18.46 15.00
CA SER A 582 21.12 19.89 15.05
C SER A 582 19.86 20.19 14.22
N GLY A 583 19.71 19.59 13.03
CA GLY A 583 18.52 19.75 12.21
C GLY A 583 17.25 19.21 12.88
N ILE A 584 17.35 18.10 13.62
CA ILE A 584 16.27 17.57 14.46
C ILE A 584 15.89 18.58 15.53
N TYR A 585 16.87 19.16 16.23
CA TYR A 585 16.61 20.14 17.28
C TYR A 585 15.92 21.40 16.78
N ASP A 586 16.40 21.95 15.67
CA ASP A 586 15.83 23.17 15.09
C ASP A 586 14.39 22.92 14.65
N ARG A 587 14.10 21.74 14.10
CA ARG A 587 12.75 21.36 13.73
C ARG A 587 11.84 21.20 14.94
N VAL A 588 12.25 20.49 15.99
CA VAL A 588 11.45 20.38 17.23
C VAL A 588 11.18 21.76 17.84
N LYS A 589 12.17 22.65 17.88
CA LYS A 589 12.00 24.04 18.33
C LYS A 589 11.07 24.85 17.44
N GLN A 590 11.15 24.68 16.12
CA GLN A 590 10.31 25.40 15.17
C GLN A 590 8.85 24.96 15.27
N GLU A 591 8.58 23.66 15.34
CA GLU A 591 7.23 23.12 15.54
C GLU A 591 6.65 23.63 16.87
N TRP A 592 7.44 23.59 17.94
CA TRP A 592 7.02 24.14 19.23
C TRP A 592 6.76 25.66 19.18
N GLN A 593 7.63 26.43 18.52
CA GLN A 593 7.43 27.87 18.33
C GLN A 593 6.14 28.17 17.57
N MET A 594 5.84 27.40 16.51
CA MET A 594 4.60 27.55 15.75
C MET A 594 3.37 27.37 16.64
N ILE A 595 3.39 26.35 17.52
CA ILE A 595 2.31 26.14 18.49
C ILE A 595 2.20 27.32 19.45
N ARG A 596 3.32 27.83 19.99
CA ARG A 596 3.32 29.02 20.86
C ARG A 596 2.69 30.24 20.18
N ASP A 597 3.03 30.46 18.91
CA ASP A 597 2.49 31.57 18.11
C ASP A 597 0.99 31.38 17.82
N GLU A 598 0.55 30.16 17.49
CA GLU A 598 -0.86 29.84 17.24
C GLU A 598 -1.74 30.06 18.48
N VAL A 599 -1.22 29.78 19.68
CA VAL A 599 -1.99 29.87 20.93
C VAL A 599 -1.76 31.19 21.65
N GLN A 600 -0.99 32.10 21.08
CA GLN A 600 -0.75 33.43 21.64
C GLN A 600 -2.09 34.12 21.95
N GLY A 601 -2.19 34.69 23.16
CA GLY A 601 -3.43 35.32 23.65
C GLY A 601 -4.22 34.49 24.65
N TRP A 602 -3.92 33.19 24.81
CA TRP A 602 -4.68 32.31 25.72
C TRP A 602 -4.64 32.79 27.17
N GLU A 603 -3.55 33.42 27.62
CA GLU A 603 -3.41 33.93 28.99
C GLU A 603 -4.40 35.06 29.30
N GLN A 604 -4.77 35.85 28.30
CA GLN A 604 -5.67 37.00 28.44
C GLN A 604 -7.15 36.62 28.37
N GLU A 605 -7.48 35.43 27.85
CA GLU A 605 -8.86 34.95 27.81
C GLU A 605 -9.40 34.72 29.23
N SER A 606 -10.65 35.09 29.47
CA SER A 606 -11.33 34.80 30.74
C SER A 606 -12.82 34.68 30.49
N LEU A 607 -13.53 33.95 31.34
CA LEU A 607 -14.99 34.01 31.35
C LEU A 607 -15.43 35.45 31.62
N GLY A 608 -16.31 35.97 30.76
CA GLY A 608 -16.92 37.28 30.98
C GLY A 608 -17.93 37.21 32.13
N PRO A 609 -18.21 38.33 32.81
CA PRO A 609 -19.24 38.39 33.87
C PRO A 609 -20.65 38.06 33.33
N ASP A 610 -20.87 38.24 32.03
CA ASP A 610 -22.15 38.01 31.34
C ASP A 610 -22.23 36.63 30.66
N THR A 611 -21.30 35.70 30.93
CA THR A 611 -21.34 34.35 30.35
C THR A 611 -22.66 33.69 30.73
N GLN A 612 -23.45 33.26 29.73
CA GLN A 612 -24.75 32.68 30.02
C GLN A 612 -24.56 31.39 30.83
N ILE A 613 -25.45 31.15 31.78
CA ILE A 613 -25.38 29.96 32.61
C ILE A 613 -25.54 28.73 31.70
N LEU A 614 -24.64 27.76 31.86
CA LEU A 614 -24.54 26.56 31.02
C LEU A 614 -24.17 26.82 29.54
N GLU A 615 -23.60 27.97 29.22
CA GLU A 615 -22.90 28.17 27.95
C GLU A 615 -21.52 27.51 28.00
N ASP A 616 -21.05 26.99 26.87
CA ASP A 616 -19.72 26.40 26.77
C ASP A 616 -18.65 27.50 26.95
N PRO A 617 -17.64 27.31 27.81
CA PRO A 617 -16.50 28.23 27.90
C PRO A 617 -15.70 28.35 26.59
N GLU A 618 -15.92 27.48 25.58
CA GLU A 618 -15.24 27.52 24.28
C GLU A 618 -15.30 28.90 23.61
N THR A 619 -16.47 29.56 23.57
CA THR A 619 -16.62 30.82 22.84
C THR A 619 -15.71 31.94 23.40
N PRO A 620 -15.68 32.21 24.71
CA PRO A 620 -14.76 33.20 25.28
C PRO A 620 -13.31 32.70 25.49
N MET A 621 -13.05 31.39 25.44
CA MET A 621 -11.73 30.79 25.75
C MET A 621 -11.19 29.88 24.64
N SER A 622 -11.43 30.28 23.39
CA SER A 622 -11.10 29.48 22.20
C SER A 622 -9.60 29.18 22.05
N ARG A 623 -8.70 30.13 22.37
CA ARG A 623 -7.24 29.92 22.31
C ARG A 623 -6.76 29.00 23.42
N THR A 624 -7.35 29.09 24.62
CA THR A 624 -7.06 28.19 25.74
C THR A 624 -7.40 26.75 25.38
N ARG A 625 -8.57 26.51 24.75
CA ARG A 625 -8.94 25.20 24.22
C ARG A 625 -8.01 24.75 23.10
N LEU A 626 -7.72 25.62 22.13
CA LEU A 626 -6.78 25.32 21.04
C LEU A 626 -5.41 24.91 21.59
N ALA A 627 -4.94 25.57 22.65
CA ALA A 627 -3.69 25.23 23.31
C ALA A 627 -3.69 23.81 23.88
N ILE A 628 -4.76 23.39 24.56
CA ILE A 628 -4.88 22.00 25.05
C ILE A 628 -4.73 21.03 23.88
N GLN A 629 -5.48 21.25 22.79
CA GLN A 629 -5.48 20.35 21.63
C GLN A 629 -4.12 20.30 20.94
N ARG A 630 -3.51 21.46 20.64
CA ARG A 630 -2.21 21.55 19.94
C ARG A 630 -1.07 21.00 20.77
N VAL A 631 -1.01 21.34 22.04
CA VAL A 631 0.06 20.90 22.94
C VAL A 631 -0.07 19.40 23.22
N TYR A 632 -1.28 18.90 23.47
CA TYR A 632 -1.51 17.45 23.61
C TYR A 632 -1.12 16.69 22.33
N TYR A 633 -1.48 17.21 21.15
CA TYR A 633 -1.08 16.61 19.88
C TYR A 633 0.45 16.56 19.75
N PHE A 634 1.15 17.66 20.01
CA PHE A 634 2.61 17.71 19.98
C PHE A 634 3.29 16.74 20.95
N LEU A 635 2.73 16.61 22.16
CA LEU A 635 3.27 15.72 23.19
C LEU A 635 3.00 14.24 22.90
N HIS A 636 1.86 13.89 22.28
CA HIS A 636 1.41 12.48 22.29
C HIS A 636 0.97 11.91 20.94
N ARG A 637 0.74 12.74 19.92
CA ARG A 637 0.18 12.30 18.61
C ARG A 637 1.01 12.70 17.40
N ASP A 638 1.91 13.68 17.53
CA ASP A 638 2.82 14.04 16.46
C ASP A 638 3.86 12.93 16.25
N VAL A 639 3.70 12.19 15.15
CA VAL A 639 4.54 11.03 14.80
C VAL A 639 6.00 11.43 14.62
N PHE A 640 6.27 12.63 14.09
CA PHE A 640 7.63 13.10 13.89
C PHE A 640 8.31 13.40 15.23
N VAL A 641 7.62 14.12 16.12
CA VAL A 641 8.15 14.45 17.45
C VAL A 641 8.31 13.19 18.30
N GLN A 642 7.35 12.27 18.26
CA GLN A 642 7.44 11.00 18.99
C GLN A 642 8.62 10.15 18.51
N ARG A 643 8.75 9.96 17.20
CA ARG A 643 9.91 9.25 16.61
C ARG A 643 11.22 9.91 17.01
N THR A 644 11.26 11.24 17.00
CA THR A 644 12.44 12.01 17.40
C THR A 644 12.84 11.76 18.85
N ARG A 645 11.87 11.68 19.78
CA ARG A 645 12.10 11.32 21.19
C ARG A 645 12.63 9.89 21.32
N ASP A 646 12.00 8.95 20.62
CA ASP A 646 12.36 7.53 20.69
C ASP A 646 13.78 7.27 20.14
N GLU A 647 14.18 7.99 19.09
CA GLU A 647 15.53 7.93 18.51
C GLU A 647 16.58 8.68 19.35
N ASN A 648 16.17 9.60 20.23
CA ASN A 648 17.07 10.45 21.04
C ASN A 648 16.68 10.48 22.54
N PRO A 649 16.64 9.32 23.23
CA PRO A 649 16.22 9.28 24.62
C PRO A 649 17.20 10.04 25.53
N GLY A 650 16.66 10.88 26.42
CA GLY A 650 17.44 11.66 27.38
C GLY A 650 18.13 12.90 26.81
N ASP A 651 17.80 13.30 25.58
CA ASP A 651 18.34 14.52 24.99
C ASP A 651 17.83 15.79 25.70
N PHE A 652 18.75 16.65 26.14
CA PHE A 652 18.40 17.81 26.96
C PHE A 652 17.63 18.89 26.20
N VAL A 653 17.79 19.01 24.86
CA VAL A 653 17.08 20.02 24.07
C VAL A 653 15.62 19.61 23.90
N ILE A 654 15.40 18.36 23.52
CA ILE A 654 14.06 17.78 23.38
C ILE A 654 13.34 17.79 24.73
N ALA A 655 14.00 17.33 25.79
CA ALA A 655 13.43 17.33 27.14
C ALA A 655 13.08 18.74 27.65
N ALA A 656 13.84 19.77 27.27
CA ALA A 656 13.52 21.15 27.64
C ALA A 656 12.24 21.65 26.95
N VAL A 657 12.06 21.35 25.65
CA VAL A 657 10.85 21.69 24.89
C VAL A 657 9.65 20.93 25.43
N ASP A 658 9.79 19.62 25.67
CA ASP A 658 8.72 18.79 26.23
C ASP A 658 8.26 19.29 27.59
N LYS A 659 9.21 19.67 28.47
CA LYS A 659 8.89 20.24 29.77
C LYS A 659 8.13 21.56 29.66
N GLU A 660 8.50 22.43 28.72
CA GLU A 660 7.77 23.68 28.47
C GLU A 660 6.35 23.39 27.97
N ALA A 661 6.20 22.41 27.06
CA ALA A 661 4.91 21.97 26.56
C ALA A 661 4.02 21.37 27.66
N GLU A 662 4.55 20.50 28.51
CA GLU A 662 3.84 19.95 29.67
C GLU A 662 3.38 21.05 30.64
N GLN A 663 4.24 22.04 30.91
CA GLN A 663 3.89 23.19 31.75
C GLN A 663 2.77 24.03 31.13
N LEU A 664 2.81 24.25 29.82
CA LEU A 664 1.74 24.96 29.12
C LEU A 664 0.43 24.18 29.20
N LEU A 665 0.43 22.88 28.87
CA LEU A 665 -0.74 22.00 28.93
C LEU A 665 -1.39 22.00 30.31
N GLU A 666 -0.56 21.91 31.36
CA GLU A 666 -1.01 21.99 32.75
C GLU A 666 -1.68 23.34 33.05
N ALA A 667 -1.07 24.45 32.62
CA ALA A 667 -1.61 25.79 32.87
C ALA A 667 -2.94 26.03 32.14
N VAL A 668 -3.03 25.69 30.85
CA VAL A 668 -4.25 25.85 30.06
C VAL A 668 -5.36 24.91 30.55
N GLY A 669 -5.02 23.69 30.94
CA GLY A 669 -5.95 22.71 31.48
C GLY A 669 -6.53 23.13 32.83
N ASN A 670 -5.71 23.63 33.75
CA ASN A 670 -6.18 24.20 35.02
C ASN A 670 -7.10 25.41 34.80
N LYS A 671 -6.75 26.29 33.86
CA LYS A 671 -7.52 27.50 33.57
C LYS A 671 -8.90 27.16 33.00
N LEU A 672 -8.97 26.29 31.99
CA LEU A 672 -10.24 25.94 31.36
C LEU A 672 -11.11 25.05 32.25
N SER A 673 -10.52 24.12 33.00
CA SER A 673 -11.30 23.30 33.95
C SER A 673 -11.90 24.15 35.07
N SER A 674 -11.18 25.18 35.56
CA SER A 674 -11.72 26.17 36.50
C SER A 674 -12.93 26.92 35.91
N ALA A 675 -12.85 27.32 34.64
CA ALA A 675 -13.97 27.96 33.93
C ALA A 675 -15.20 27.05 33.85
N TYR A 676 -15.04 25.75 33.53
CA TYR A 676 -16.13 24.79 33.61
C TYR A 676 -16.71 24.69 35.02
N TYR A 677 -15.87 24.64 36.07
CA TYR A 677 -16.34 24.58 37.44
C TYR A 677 -17.14 25.82 37.87
N ASP A 678 -16.77 27.01 37.40
CA ASP A 678 -17.52 28.24 37.69
C ASP A 678 -18.90 28.22 37.01
N ILE A 679 -18.98 27.76 35.76
CA ILE A 679 -20.24 27.60 35.02
C ILE A 679 -21.15 26.57 35.71
N ILE A 680 -20.59 25.43 36.10
CA ILE A 680 -21.34 24.38 36.81
C ILE A 680 -21.81 24.88 38.17
N ALA A 681 -20.97 25.59 38.93
CA ALA A 681 -21.33 26.17 40.22
C ALA A 681 -22.44 27.24 40.12
N ALA A 682 -22.49 27.98 39.02
CA ALA A 682 -23.60 28.89 38.73
C ALA A 682 -24.89 28.11 38.40
N ALA A 683 -24.78 27.06 37.59
CA ALA A 683 -25.91 26.22 37.21
C ALA A 683 -26.48 25.41 38.40
N GLU A 684 -25.64 24.97 39.32
CA GLU A 684 -26.03 24.28 40.56
C GLU A 684 -26.98 25.12 41.42
N LYS A 685 -26.96 26.45 41.28
CA LYS A 685 -27.83 27.40 42.01
C LYS A 685 -29.17 27.67 41.32
N ILE A 686 -29.35 27.24 40.07
CA ILE A 686 -30.63 27.37 39.37
C ILE A 686 -31.55 26.23 39.83
N GLU A 687 -32.80 26.56 40.15
CA GLU A 687 -33.87 25.57 40.26
C GLU A 687 -34.00 24.77 38.96
N THR A 688 -34.33 23.48 39.05
CA THR A 688 -34.49 22.65 37.85
C THR A 688 -35.50 23.28 36.88
N PRO A 689 -35.11 23.53 35.61
CA PRO A 689 -35.91 24.34 34.69
C PRO A 689 -37.08 23.54 34.09
N ILE A 690 -38.15 23.34 34.86
CA ILE A 690 -39.29 22.46 34.53
C ILE A 690 -39.91 22.74 33.14
N SER A 691 -39.98 24.01 32.74
CA SER A 691 -40.65 24.43 31.49
C SER A 691 -39.72 24.67 30.31
N ASP A 692 -38.40 24.72 30.53
CA ASP A 692 -37.42 25.02 29.49
C ASP A 692 -36.61 23.77 29.15
N ARG A 693 -37.13 22.99 28.20
CA ARG A 693 -36.47 21.77 27.72
C ARG A 693 -35.07 22.05 27.16
N TRP A 694 -34.85 23.21 26.54
CA TRP A 694 -33.54 23.52 25.99
C TRP A 694 -32.51 23.68 27.10
N LEU A 695 -32.87 24.38 28.19
CA LEU A 695 -32.00 24.51 29.35
C LEU A 695 -31.78 23.18 30.07
N GLN A 696 -32.78 22.29 30.11
CA GLN A 696 -32.64 20.93 30.66
C GLN A 696 -31.58 20.10 29.92
N ASP A 697 -31.46 20.24 28.60
CA ASP A 697 -30.52 19.46 27.78
C ASP A 697 -29.08 20.02 27.81
N LYS A 698 -28.86 21.24 28.36
CA LYS A 698 -27.54 21.91 28.39
C LYS A 698 -26.43 21.16 29.12
N PRO A 699 -26.64 20.52 30.28
CA PRO A 699 -25.62 19.68 30.91
C PRO A 699 -25.11 18.57 29.97
N GLY A 700 -25.99 17.96 29.17
CA GLY A 700 -25.61 16.96 28.17
C GLY A 700 -24.66 17.52 27.11
N PHE A 701 -24.92 18.72 26.59
CA PHE A 701 -24.00 19.39 25.66
C PHE A 701 -22.65 19.71 26.30
N LEU A 702 -22.63 20.16 27.56
CA LEU A 702 -21.39 20.43 28.30
C LEU A 702 -20.56 19.16 28.50
N ILE A 703 -21.18 18.00 28.73
CA ILE A 703 -20.49 16.70 28.81
C ILE A 703 -19.73 16.43 27.51
N THR A 704 -20.42 16.52 26.36
CA THR A 704 -19.78 16.27 25.04
C THR A 704 -18.62 17.23 24.78
N ASN A 705 -18.79 18.51 25.11
CA ASN A 705 -17.79 19.53 24.83
C ASN A 705 -16.58 19.42 25.76
N ALA A 706 -16.80 19.16 27.06
CA ALA A 706 -15.72 18.91 28.02
C ALA A 706 -14.95 17.63 27.68
N GLN A 707 -15.64 16.55 27.28
CA GLN A 707 -15.01 15.30 26.87
C GLN A 707 -14.12 15.50 25.64
N THR A 708 -14.62 16.20 24.62
CA THR A 708 -13.86 16.51 23.41
C THR A 708 -12.65 17.40 23.71
N THR A 709 -12.81 18.37 24.61
CA THR A 709 -11.78 19.36 24.92
C THR A 709 -10.65 18.79 25.76
N PHE A 710 -10.99 17.99 26.78
CA PHE A 710 -10.03 17.43 27.73
C PHE A 710 -9.64 15.99 27.42
N GLU A 711 -9.98 15.48 26.22
CA GLU A 711 -9.74 14.09 25.84
C GLU A 711 -8.31 13.65 26.18
N ASN A 712 -8.18 12.54 26.92
CA ASN A 712 -6.90 11.98 27.37
C ASN A 712 -6.04 12.89 28.27
N THR A 713 -6.61 13.95 28.82
CA THR A 713 -5.98 14.76 29.87
C THR A 713 -6.51 14.38 31.24
N LYS A 714 -5.75 14.69 32.30
CA LYS A 714 -6.17 14.46 33.69
C LYS A 714 -7.37 15.31 34.14
N PHE A 715 -7.75 16.31 33.34
CA PHE A 715 -8.84 17.25 33.65
C PHE A 715 -10.21 16.73 33.20
N CYS A 716 -10.25 15.70 32.34
CA CYS A 716 -11.48 15.20 31.71
C CYS A 716 -12.49 14.69 32.74
N GLU A 717 -12.18 13.57 33.41
CA GLU A 717 -13.14 12.91 34.31
C GLU A 717 -13.60 13.82 35.47
N PRO A 718 -12.73 14.59 36.16
CA PRO A 718 -13.18 15.48 37.23
C PRO A 718 -14.23 16.52 36.79
N VAL A 719 -14.08 17.08 35.59
CA VAL A 719 -15.07 18.01 35.02
C VAL A 719 -16.33 17.27 34.62
N LEU A 720 -16.21 16.15 33.91
CA LEU A 720 -17.35 15.34 33.47
C LEU A 720 -18.20 14.84 34.62
N ASP A 721 -17.58 14.34 35.70
CA ASP A 721 -18.29 13.82 36.87
C ASP A 721 -19.16 14.89 37.53
N ARG A 722 -18.66 16.13 37.62
CA ARG A 722 -19.45 17.23 38.17
C ARG A 722 -20.61 17.63 37.26
N ILE A 723 -20.42 17.65 35.94
CA ILE A 723 -21.50 17.94 34.99
C ILE A 723 -22.56 16.82 35.03
N ARG A 724 -22.13 15.56 35.08
CA ARG A 724 -23.01 14.38 35.21
C ARG A 724 -23.82 14.43 36.52
N ALA A 725 -23.20 14.86 37.62
CA ALA A 725 -23.92 15.02 38.89
C ALA A 725 -25.02 16.09 38.82
N LEU A 726 -24.76 17.21 38.13
CA LEU A 726 -25.77 18.24 37.87
C LEU A 726 -26.91 17.71 36.99
N ASP A 727 -26.58 17.05 35.88
CA ASP A 727 -27.55 16.44 34.95
C ASP A 727 -28.43 15.41 35.66
N GLN A 728 -27.82 14.53 36.46
CA GLN A 728 -28.54 13.50 37.21
C GLN A 728 -29.45 14.12 38.26
N ARG A 729 -28.98 15.12 39.03
CA ARG A 729 -29.82 15.84 40.00
C ARG A 729 -31.07 16.39 39.33
N TRP A 730 -30.93 17.07 38.19
CA TRP A 730 -32.06 17.64 37.48
C TRP A 730 -33.02 16.58 36.93
N LYS A 731 -32.50 15.46 36.43
CA LYS A 731 -33.34 14.32 36.02
C LYS A 731 -34.12 13.73 37.18
N ASP A 732 -33.47 13.55 38.33
CA ASP A 732 -34.12 13.03 39.54
C ASP A 732 -35.21 13.99 40.06
N GLU A 733 -34.97 15.31 40.04
CA GLU A 733 -35.95 16.33 40.41
C GLU A 733 -37.15 16.35 39.44
N LEU A 734 -36.92 16.24 38.13
CA LEU A 734 -37.99 16.15 37.13
C LEU A 734 -38.82 14.87 37.29
N GLU A 735 -38.16 13.73 37.49
CA GLU A 735 -38.82 12.45 37.71
C GLU A 735 -39.68 12.49 38.99
N ALA A 736 -39.16 13.03 40.09
CA ALA A 736 -39.91 13.21 41.33
C ALA A 736 -41.13 14.13 41.14
N LEU A 737 -41.00 15.20 40.34
CA LEU A 737 -42.11 16.07 39.96
C LEU A 737 -43.16 15.35 39.12
N HIS A 738 -42.73 14.54 38.15
CA HIS A 738 -43.62 13.72 37.32
C HIS A 738 -44.40 12.71 38.16
N GLN A 739 -43.72 11.93 39.00
CA GLN A 739 -44.34 10.99 39.94
C GLN A 739 -45.28 11.71 40.91
N GLY A 740 -44.89 12.89 41.42
CA GLY A 740 -45.74 13.71 42.28
C GLY A 740 -47.04 14.13 41.59
N ARG A 741 -46.98 14.51 40.30
CA ARG A 741 -48.14 14.87 39.48
C ARG A 741 -49.02 13.66 39.17
N GLU A 742 -48.43 12.51 38.85
CA GLU A 742 -49.15 11.26 38.62
C GLU A 742 -49.91 10.82 39.88
N ASN A 743 -49.23 10.77 41.03
CA ASN A 743 -49.85 10.45 42.32
C ASN A 743 -51.00 11.41 42.69
N LEU A 744 -50.83 12.70 42.43
CA LEU A 744 -51.90 13.68 42.63
C LEU A 744 -53.07 13.43 41.66
N GLY A 745 -52.78 13.13 40.39
CA GLY A 745 -53.77 12.76 39.38
C GLY A 745 -54.56 11.50 39.75
N GLU A 746 -53.89 10.45 40.26
CA GLU A 746 -54.54 9.23 40.75
C GLU A 746 -55.44 9.52 41.95
N LYS A 747 -54.96 10.28 42.93
CA LYS A 747 -55.76 10.68 44.10
C LYS A 747 -57.02 11.43 43.67
N LEU A 748 -56.89 12.43 42.80
CA LEU A 748 -58.04 13.18 42.27
C LEU A 748 -58.97 12.29 41.45
N SER A 749 -58.44 11.29 40.74
CA SER A 749 -59.25 10.32 39.99
C SER A 749 -60.10 9.43 40.92
N VAL A 750 -59.54 8.99 42.05
CA VAL A 750 -60.29 8.23 43.06
C VAL A 750 -61.40 9.10 43.67
N GLU A 751 -61.11 10.35 44.00
CA GLU A 751 -62.12 11.30 44.48
C GLU A 751 -63.22 11.55 43.42
N ALA A 752 -62.83 11.63 42.15
CA ALA A 752 -63.74 11.77 41.02
C ALA A 752 -64.70 10.58 40.89
N ILE A 753 -64.18 9.34 41.00
CA ILE A 753 -64.99 8.11 41.00
C ILE A 753 -66.01 8.12 42.15
N GLN A 754 -65.58 8.53 43.35
CA GLN A 754 -66.46 8.56 44.53
C GLN A 754 -67.58 9.61 44.41
N LYS A 755 -67.29 10.77 43.82
CA LYS A 755 -68.27 11.87 43.63
C LYS A 755 -69.21 11.63 42.43
N TRP A 756 -68.82 10.81 41.47
CA TRP A 756 -69.60 10.64 40.23
C TRP A 756 -71.06 10.16 40.45
N PRO A 757 -71.36 9.16 41.30
CA PRO A 757 -72.73 8.69 41.49
C PRO A 757 -73.69 9.76 42.02
N SER A 758 -73.25 10.67 42.90
CA SER A 758 -74.11 11.72 43.44
C SER A 758 -74.46 12.79 42.39
N ILE A 759 -73.52 13.10 41.50
CA ILE A 759 -73.74 14.00 40.37
C ILE A 759 -74.75 13.39 39.39
N VAL A 760 -74.57 12.11 39.03
CA VAL A 760 -75.48 11.41 38.11
C VAL A 760 -76.90 11.34 38.72
N ALA A 761 -77.02 11.07 40.02
CA ALA A 761 -78.31 11.00 40.71
C ALA A 761 -79.05 12.35 40.78
N ALA A 762 -78.33 13.47 40.69
CA ALA A 762 -78.92 14.82 40.70
C ALA A 762 -79.54 15.21 39.35
N ILE A 763 -79.23 14.49 38.27
CA ILE A 763 -79.73 14.81 36.93
C ILE A 763 -81.03 14.03 36.67
N PRO A 764 -82.18 14.72 36.51
CA PRO A 764 -83.46 14.06 36.31
C PRO A 764 -83.55 13.39 34.93
N SER A 765 -84.33 12.31 34.86
CA SER A 765 -84.81 11.72 33.60
C SER A 765 -83.72 11.20 32.64
N ILE A 766 -82.63 10.62 33.17
CA ILE A 766 -81.67 9.87 32.36
C ILE A 766 -82.35 8.64 31.76
N VAL A 767 -82.29 8.49 30.43
CA VAL A 767 -82.85 7.31 29.75
C VAL A 767 -82.11 6.04 30.18
N SER A 768 -82.85 4.96 30.46
CA SER A 768 -82.28 3.71 30.95
C SER A 768 -81.46 2.96 29.89
N TYR A 769 -81.73 3.21 28.61
CA TYR A 769 -81.01 2.68 27.46
C TYR A 769 -80.89 3.75 26.39
N PHE A 770 -79.69 3.92 25.85
CA PHE A 770 -79.40 4.90 24.81
C PHE A 770 -79.04 4.20 23.50
N ASP A 771 -79.87 4.42 22.48
CA ASP A 771 -79.56 4.10 21.08
C ASP A 771 -79.50 5.43 20.30
N PRO A 772 -78.32 5.84 19.79
CA PRO A 772 -78.16 7.09 19.05
C PRO A 772 -79.07 7.21 17.83
N SER A 773 -79.48 6.09 17.24
CA SER A 773 -80.30 6.07 16.01
C SER A 773 -81.76 6.43 16.27
N SER A 774 -82.23 6.28 17.50
CA SER A 774 -83.62 6.53 17.91
C SER A 774 -83.77 7.65 18.96
N ALA A 775 -82.66 8.28 19.34
CA ALA A 775 -82.60 9.34 20.34
C ALA A 775 -83.37 10.60 19.91
N LYS A 776 -84.08 11.23 20.85
CA LYS A 776 -84.84 12.46 20.61
C LYS A 776 -84.12 13.67 21.21
N PRO A 777 -84.20 14.86 20.57
CA PRO A 777 -83.71 16.09 21.18
C PRO A 777 -84.32 16.29 22.58
N GLY A 778 -83.48 16.56 23.57
CA GLY A 778 -83.86 16.71 24.98
C GLY A 778 -83.63 15.48 25.84
N ASP A 779 -83.42 14.29 25.27
CA ASP A 779 -83.11 13.08 26.04
C ASP A 779 -81.80 13.27 26.82
N ALA A 780 -81.81 13.00 28.12
CA ALA A 780 -80.62 12.95 28.95
C ALA A 780 -80.03 11.54 28.92
N VAL A 781 -78.76 11.41 28.53
CA VAL A 781 -78.11 10.12 28.27
C VAL A 781 -76.83 10.01 29.08
N HIS A 782 -76.59 8.83 29.65
CA HIS A 782 -75.38 8.53 30.41
C HIS A 782 -74.51 7.58 29.60
N LEU A 783 -73.37 8.07 29.13
CA LEU A 783 -72.35 7.28 28.45
C LEU A 783 -71.30 6.88 29.48
N LYS A 784 -71.08 5.57 29.64
CA LYS A 784 -70.13 5.00 30.60
C LYS A 784 -68.98 4.34 29.87
N GLY A 785 -67.77 4.46 30.39
CA GLY A 785 -66.60 3.75 29.87
C GLY A 785 -66.22 4.17 28.46
N VAL A 786 -66.40 5.44 28.10
CA VAL A 786 -66.16 5.93 26.73
C VAL A 786 -64.83 6.64 26.60
N TYR A 787 -64.21 6.59 25.43
CA TYR A 787 -62.95 7.29 25.15
C TYR A 787 -63.21 8.53 24.32
N ASN A 788 -62.55 9.64 24.64
CA ASN A 788 -62.60 10.82 23.80
C ASN A 788 -61.69 10.61 22.58
N ARG A 789 -62.27 10.65 21.38
CA ARG A 789 -61.59 10.45 20.09
C ARG A 789 -61.49 11.77 19.30
N ALA A 790 -61.80 12.90 19.93
CA ALA A 790 -61.54 14.22 19.37
C ALA A 790 -60.02 14.42 19.18
N GLY A 791 -59.60 14.89 18.00
CA GLY A 791 -58.21 14.98 17.58
C GLY A 791 -57.61 13.69 17.01
N TRP A 792 -58.19 12.53 17.33
CA TRP A 792 -57.70 11.21 16.88
C TRP A 792 -58.45 10.71 15.65
N ASP A 793 -59.73 10.38 15.82
CA ASP A 793 -60.61 9.86 14.76
C ASP A 793 -61.50 10.97 14.20
N PHE A 794 -61.68 12.05 14.95
CA PHE A 794 -62.56 13.16 14.60
C PHE A 794 -61.86 14.50 14.84
N ASP A 795 -62.26 15.54 14.12
CA ASP A 795 -61.63 16.86 14.21
C ASP A 795 -61.86 17.47 15.60
N GLY A 796 -60.77 17.64 16.36
CA GLY A 796 -60.80 18.18 17.72
C GLY A 796 -61.18 19.67 17.80
N ASN A 797 -61.22 20.38 16.69
CA ASN A 797 -61.60 21.80 16.67
C ASN A 797 -63.12 22.00 16.71
N GLN A 798 -63.90 21.01 16.28
CA GLN A 798 -65.35 21.15 16.11
C GLN A 798 -66.13 20.80 17.39
N TYR A 799 -65.68 19.78 18.11
CA TYR A 799 -66.30 19.31 19.34
C TYR A 799 -65.21 19.01 20.37
N GLY A 800 -65.45 19.39 21.62
CA GLY A 800 -64.53 19.06 22.72
C GLY A 800 -64.52 17.57 23.07
N PHE A 801 -65.60 16.86 22.75
CA PHE A 801 -65.73 15.41 22.88
C PHE A 801 -66.19 14.80 21.56
N SER A 802 -65.62 13.68 21.15
CA SER A 802 -66.08 12.95 19.96
C SER A 802 -65.88 11.46 20.15
N MET A 803 -66.83 10.63 19.70
CA MET A 803 -66.64 9.18 19.68
C MET A 803 -67.58 8.52 18.66
N ARG A 804 -67.43 7.21 18.43
CA ARG A 804 -68.44 6.40 17.75
C ARG A 804 -69.12 5.48 18.77
N PHE A 805 -70.44 5.56 18.90
CA PHE A 805 -71.23 4.72 19.81
C PHE A 805 -72.26 3.94 19.01
N ASN A 806 -72.25 2.61 19.10
CA ASN A 806 -73.10 1.72 18.27
C ASN A 806 -73.05 2.05 16.76
N GLY A 807 -71.85 2.37 16.25
CA GLY A 807 -71.66 2.72 14.84
C GLY A 807 -72.01 4.16 14.46
N VAL A 808 -72.63 4.94 15.35
CA VAL A 808 -73.03 6.34 15.08
C VAL A 808 -72.01 7.32 15.66
N PRO A 809 -71.46 8.27 14.87
CA PRO A 809 -70.60 9.32 15.39
C PRO A 809 -71.37 10.26 16.33
N LEU A 810 -70.74 10.60 17.46
CA LEU A 810 -71.26 11.53 18.46
C LEU A 810 -70.32 12.73 18.55
N GLY A 811 -70.86 13.95 18.47
CA GLY A 811 -70.11 15.20 18.66
C GLY A 811 -70.62 15.95 19.88
N GLY A 812 -69.79 16.06 20.93
CA GLY A 812 -70.16 16.65 22.21
C GLY A 812 -69.58 18.05 22.43
N ILE A 813 -70.45 18.99 22.80
CA ILE A 813 -70.05 20.34 23.23
C ILE A 813 -70.12 20.38 24.76
N TYR A 814 -69.01 20.73 25.41
CA TYR A 814 -68.96 20.90 26.86
C TYR A 814 -69.72 22.15 27.30
N GLU A 815 -70.46 22.04 28.41
CA GLU A 815 -70.91 23.24 29.13
C GLU A 815 -69.68 24.05 29.65
N PRO A 816 -69.77 25.38 29.75
CA PRO A 816 -68.61 26.23 30.08
C PRO A 816 -67.91 25.88 31.40
N TYR A 817 -68.64 25.40 32.40
CA TYR A 817 -68.03 24.99 33.68
C TYR A 817 -67.22 23.68 33.57
N ILE A 818 -67.54 22.83 32.59
CA ILE A 818 -66.76 21.62 32.32
C ILE A 818 -65.43 22.00 31.69
N ASN A 819 -65.42 22.90 30.70
CA ASN A 819 -64.17 23.45 30.15
C ASN A 819 -63.30 24.05 31.26
N LYS A 820 -63.87 24.86 32.15
CA LYS A 820 -63.14 25.41 33.30
C LYS A 820 -62.56 24.34 34.22
N ALA A 821 -63.28 23.24 34.46
CA ALA A 821 -62.81 22.13 35.29
C ALA A 821 -61.67 21.36 34.61
N LEU A 822 -61.78 21.10 33.30
CA LEU A 822 -60.73 20.48 32.49
C LEU A 822 -59.47 21.36 32.47
N ASP A 823 -59.62 22.66 32.20
CA ASP A 823 -58.53 23.64 32.18
C ASP A 823 -57.86 23.75 33.56
N HIS A 824 -58.65 23.78 34.63
CA HIS A 824 -58.15 23.84 36.00
C HIS A 824 -57.34 22.58 36.37
N ALA A 825 -57.83 21.40 36.01
CA ALA A 825 -57.10 20.15 36.26
C ALA A 825 -55.82 20.06 35.41
N ALA A 826 -55.87 20.43 34.13
CA ALA A 826 -54.68 20.52 33.29
C ALA A 826 -53.67 21.54 33.84
N TYR A 827 -54.14 22.67 34.36
CA TYR A 827 -53.30 23.68 35.00
C TYR A 827 -52.66 23.21 36.31
N GLN A 828 -53.42 22.53 37.17
CA GLN A 828 -52.94 22.04 38.46
C GLN A 828 -51.99 20.85 38.32
N LEU A 829 -52.33 19.89 37.46
CA LEU A 829 -51.55 18.67 37.27
C LEU A 829 -50.38 18.89 36.31
N LYS A 830 -50.42 19.93 35.48
CA LYS A 830 -49.49 20.13 34.35
C LYS A 830 -49.37 18.86 33.48
N LEU A 831 -50.47 18.12 33.40
CA LEU A 831 -50.64 16.91 32.61
C LEU A 831 -51.87 17.13 31.72
N ALA A 832 -51.80 16.63 30.48
CA ALA A 832 -53.00 16.52 29.66
C ALA A 832 -53.98 15.53 30.32
N ILE A 833 -55.28 15.79 30.19
CA ILE A 833 -56.28 14.83 30.64
C ILE A 833 -56.25 13.65 29.66
N ASP A 834 -55.89 12.50 30.21
CA ASP A 834 -55.70 11.27 29.44
C ASP A 834 -57.01 10.83 28.77
N ASP A 835 -57.01 10.89 27.44
CA ASP A 835 -58.11 10.46 26.58
C ASP A 835 -58.01 8.97 26.20
N HIS A 836 -56.95 8.28 26.64
CA HIS A 836 -56.81 6.83 26.62
C HIS A 836 -57.40 6.15 27.86
N LYS A 837 -57.97 6.92 28.80
CA LYS A 837 -58.73 6.40 29.93
C LYS A 837 -60.23 6.49 29.68
N GLU A 838 -60.97 5.62 30.37
CA GLU A 838 -62.43 5.61 30.32
C GLU A 838 -63.03 6.86 30.98
N TRP A 839 -63.85 7.57 30.22
CA TRP A 839 -64.62 8.72 30.67
C TRP A 839 -66.07 8.28 30.90
N ASP A 840 -66.70 8.86 31.91
CA ASP A 840 -68.16 8.77 32.09
C ASP A 840 -68.72 10.18 31.89
N LEU A 841 -69.82 10.32 31.15
CA LEU A 841 -70.44 11.61 30.93
C LEU A 841 -71.96 11.51 30.88
N VAL A 842 -72.61 12.60 31.28
CA VAL A 842 -74.04 12.80 31.07
C VAL A 842 -74.22 13.94 30.08
N SER A 843 -75.05 13.71 29.08
CA SER A 843 -75.30 14.69 28.03
C SER A 843 -76.77 14.80 27.67
N ILE A 844 -77.16 15.94 27.08
CA ILE A 844 -78.48 16.18 26.51
C ILE A 844 -78.35 16.10 24.99
N VAL A 845 -79.19 15.30 24.36
CA VAL A 845 -79.25 15.19 22.90
C VAL A 845 -79.76 16.50 22.30
N LEU A 846 -79.00 17.09 21.38
CA LEU A 846 -79.39 18.31 20.67
C LEU A 846 -80.05 18.01 19.31
N GLY A 847 -79.86 16.80 18.78
CA GLY A 847 -80.33 16.37 17.47
C GLY A 847 -79.20 16.11 16.47
N PRO A 848 -79.50 15.97 15.17
CA PRO A 848 -78.50 15.67 14.15
C PRO A 848 -77.51 16.82 13.94
N GLY A 849 -76.31 16.48 13.48
CA GLY A 849 -75.27 17.41 13.06
C GLY A 849 -74.29 16.77 12.09
N SER A 850 -73.13 17.40 11.94
CA SER A 850 -72.01 16.88 11.18
C SER A 850 -70.75 16.94 12.01
N ILE A 851 -69.85 15.97 11.83
CA ILE A 851 -68.50 15.93 12.40
C ILE A 851 -67.50 15.57 11.32
N ASN A 852 -66.30 16.13 11.34
CA ASN A 852 -65.25 15.72 10.41
C ASN A 852 -64.52 14.48 10.94
N GLN A 853 -64.52 13.39 10.18
CA GLN A 853 -63.78 12.16 10.47
C GLN A 853 -62.39 12.20 9.83
N ARG A 854 -61.36 11.78 10.58
CA ARG A 854 -60.01 11.57 10.05
C ARG A 854 -60.01 10.38 9.12
N THR A 855 -59.62 10.61 7.88
CA THR A 855 -59.42 9.56 6.88
C THR A 855 -58.00 9.64 6.35
N LYS A 856 -57.39 8.48 6.13
CA LYS A 856 -56.07 8.36 5.54
C LYS A 856 -56.23 7.89 4.12
N ARG A 857 -55.67 8.63 3.18
CA ARG A 857 -55.64 8.25 1.76
C ARG A 857 -54.20 8.20 1.29
N ILE A 858 -53.81 7.05 0.76
CA ILE A 858 -52.53 6.92 0.07
C ILE A 858 -52.72 7.49 -1.33
N ILE A 859 -52.00 8.57 -1.64
CA ILE A 859 -51.89 9.09 -2.98
C ILE A 859 -50.56 8.67 -3.59
N ARG A 860 -50.58 8.34 -4.87
CA ARG A 860 -49.36 8.01 -5.62
C ARG A 860 -48.93 9.24 -6.41
N ARG A 861 -47.73 9.75 -6.13
CA ARG A 861 -47.15 10.90 -6.80
C ARG A 861 -45.89 10.47 -7.53
N GLY A 862 -46.06 9.94 -8.75
CA GLY A 862 -44.97 9.29 -9.49
C GLY A 862 -44.72 7.86 -8.99
N MET A 863 -43.48 7.56 -8.59
CA MET A 863 -43.12 6.26 -8.00
C MET A 863 -43.36 6.19 -6.48
N ASP A 864 -43.46 7.35 -5.82
CA ASP A 864 -43.64 7.45 -4.37
C ASP A 864 -45.13 7.39 -3.98
N THR A 865 -45.39 6.79 -2.82
CA THR A 865 -46.69 6.80 -2.16
C THR A 865 -46.61 7.73 -0.95
N GLU A 866 -47.41 8.78 -0.94
CA GLU A 866 -47.57 9.68 0.21
C GLU A 866 -48.91 9.36 0.90
N GLU A 867 -48.89 9.25 2.23
CA GLU A 867 -50.10 9.15 3.03
C GLU A 867 -50.58 10.57 3.37
N ILE A 868 -51.73 10.97 2.81
CA ILE A 868 -52.37 12.24 3.15
C ILE A 868 -53.49 11.96 4.14
N GLU A 869 -53.54 12.78 5.18
CA GLU A 869 -54.65 12.82 6.12
C GLU A 869 -55.67 13.86 5.67
N GLU A 870 -56.91 13.43 5.47
CA GLU A 870 -58.05 14.26 5.08
C GLU A 870 -59.15 14.19 6.14
N TRP A 871 -59.80 15.32 6.41
CA TRP A 871 -60.92 15.42 7.34
C TRP A 871 -62.23 15.51 6.55
N LEU A 872 -63.03 14.43 6.54
CA LEU A 872 -64.25 14.34 5.74
C LEU A 872 -65.50 14.50 6.61
N PRO A 873 -66.49 15.31 6.22
CA PRO A 873 -67.71 15.48 6.99
C PRO A 873 -68.56 14.20 6.96
N GLU A 874 -68.93 13.72 8.14
CA GLU A 874 -69.86 12.61 8.36
C GLU A 874 -71.05 13.12 9.20
N GLY A 875 -72.23 12.49 9.06
CA GLY A 875 -73.38 12.77 9.91
C GLY A 875 -73.11 12.31 11.35
N CYS A 876 -73.45 13.14 12.34
CA CYS A 876 -73.30 12.80 13.75
C CYS A 876 -74.56 13.13 14.55
N LEU A 877 -74.65 12.59 15.76
CA LEU A 877 -75.58 13.06 16.77
C LEU A 877 -74.87 14.10 17.66
N ARG A 878 -75.43 15.29 17.75
CA ARG A 878 -74.89 16.38 18.58
C ARG A 878 -75.36 16.22 20.01
N LEU A 879 -74.40 16.31 20.93
CA LEU A 879 -74.62 16.20 22.36
C LEU A 879 -74.17 17.50 23.04
N ARG A 880 -74.86 17.87 24.11
CA ARG A 880 -74.41 18.87 25.07
C ARG A 880 -74.03 18.18 26.35
N ILE A 881 -72.75 18.17 26.69
CA ILE A 881 -72.22 17.47 27.86
C ILE A 881 -72.44 18.35 29.07
N ILE A 882 -73.23 17.86 30.02
CA ILE A 882 -73.65 18.57 31.24
C ILE A 882 -73.04 17.95 32.50
N ALA A 883 -72.43 16.77 32.43
CA ALA A 883 -71.60 16.27 33.52
C ALA A 883 -70.51 15.38 32.94
N LEU A 884 -69.33 15.38 33.58
CA LEU A 884 -68.16 14.66 33.11
C LEU A 884 -67.35 14.13 34.29
N ARG A 885 -66.94 12.87 34.18
CA ARG A 885 -65.88 12.25 34.96
C ARG A 885 -64.81 11.73 33.99
N ALA A 886 -63.64 12.36 33.97
CA ALA A 886 -62.53 12.04 33.07
C ALA A 886 -61.22 12.07 33.86
N GLY A 887 -60.75 10.89 34.28
CA GLY A 887 -59.60 10.76 35.18
C GLY A 887 -59.77 11.63 36.44
N PRO A 888 -58.89 12.63 36.67
CA PRO A 888 -58.92 13.49 37.86
C PRO A 888 -60.06 14.52 37.88
N VAL A 889 -60.80 14.66 36.78
CA VAL A 889 -61.89 15.62 36.66
C VAL A 889 -63.22 14.97 36.98
N VAL A 890 -63.99 15.60 37.88
CA VAL A 890 -65.40 15.31 38.12
C VAL A 890 -66.17 16.62 38.22
N VAL A 891 -67.24 16.75 37.43
CA VAL A 891 -68.01 17.99 37.38
C VAL A 891 -69.45 17.72 36.89
N GLY A 892 -70.41 18.47 37.41
CA GLY A 892 -71.81 18.42 37.02
C GLY A 892 -72.60 19.61 37.59
N PRO A 893 -73.90 19.70 37.27
CA PRO A 893 -74.77 20.85 37.59
C PRO A 893 -75.15 20.96 39.07
#